data_AF-A0AAJ2N9F0-F1
#
_entry.id   AF-A0AAJ2N9F0-F1
#
_cell.length_a   1.000
_cell.length_b   1.000
_cell.length_c   1.000
_cell.angle_alpha   90.00
_cell.angle_beta   90.00
_cell.angle_gamma   90.00
#
_symmetry.space_group_name_H-M   'P 1'
#
loop_
_entity.id
_entity.type
_entity.pdbx_description
1 polymer ?
#
loop_
_entity_poly.entity_id
_entity_poly.type
_entity_poly.pdbx_seq_one_letter_code
_entity_poly.pdbx_strand_id
1 'polypeptide(L)'
;MRVRLPRKSTILLLFLIVSLILTQLSLGATPVQASSNLAAGKPVWASSYNDIYTPEKAVDSDPSTYWESANNAFPQWLRVDLGHVSTIGQVVLQLPETWGQREQTLSVSGSIDDANYTTLAASASYSFDPISGNTVTIHFPATAARYVKLNFTANNGWVAAQLSEFGVFASSRSALSTIEAESYDDRMGIQTEVSSEGGFNIGFIENDDYTAYHNIDFGSGVSQFEVRVASNGGGGLIEIRLDSLAGTLAGTCAVEPTGGWQTWTTKFCSINPISGLHHVFLKFKGSGDGLFNINWFKFSNSSLVPQKGATMPYDMYEAEDGVIGGGAVIVGPNRNIGDLAGEASGRKAVTLNSTGSFVEFKTKASTNTLVARFSIPDAPSGNGLSNTLNVYVNNVFAKSLNLTSRYSWLYGNEASPSNSPSAGAARFIYDEANIMFDNTIPAGSTIKLQKDPANTTTYAIDFISLEQVSPLPNPDPSQYVTPTNTTHQAVQQALDQVRMDPTGKLIGVYLPAGTYETGAKFQVYGKPVKVVGAGPWYTRFVAPSNQTNTDIGFSASAGADGSTFANFAYFGNYNIRDDRAGKVFAFTNVANMTFDNIWVEHQMCMFWGQNVDNTIIKNSRIRNVFADAINFTNGSTNNLVTNNEARSTGDDSFALFNAVDSGTSEDNQGNVFENLTSLLTWRAAGLAVYGGFNNTFRNIYIADTLAYSGLTVSSLDFGIAFRGFGSAPPTKIENVSLLRTGGHFWGNQTFPALWLFSASKEYRGIRISDVEIIDPTYHGIMFQTNYKGSTPEFPITDTILSNIKISGVRKSEDAFEVNSGFGIWANQPVGSVTFNNLQFLNMGPGTTQINNPTSTFSIQVNP
;
A
#
# COMPACT_ATOMS: atom_id res chain seq x y z
N MET A 1 -58.82 -62.95 -6.72
CA MET A 1 -59.66 -63.36 -5.56
C MET A 1 -59.67 -62.21 -4.53
N ARG A 2 -60.50 -62.27 -3.47
CA ARG A 2 -60.66 -61.21 -2.43
C ARG A 2 -59.30 -60.82 -1.79
N VAL A 3 -58.89 -59.54 -1.62
CA VAL A 3 -59.45 -58.37 -0.89
C VAL A 3 -59.13 -58.34 0.63
N ARG A 4 -58.24 -57.43 1.07
CA ARG A 4 -58.45 -56.48 2.21
C ARG A 4 -57.30 -55.45 2.40
N LEU A 5 -57.57 -54.41 3.21
CA LEU A 5 -56.74 -53.22 3.51
C LEU A 5 -56.60 -53.03 5.07
N PRO A 6 -56.49 -51.83 5.70
CA PRO A 6 -55.24 -51.31 6.29
C PRO A 6 -55.40 -50.78 7.76
N ARG A 7 -54.41 -50.03 8.30
CA ARG A 7 -54.46 -48.86 9.28
C ARG A 7 -53.07 -48.68 9.98
N LYS A 8 -52.58 -47.52 10.47
CA LYS A 8 -53.10 -46.38 11.31
C LYS A 8 -53.36 -46.79 12.79
N SER A 9 -53.08 -46.00 13.85
CA SER A 9 -52.43 -44.67 14.03
C SER A 9 -52.21 -44.30 15.53
N THR A 10 -51.10 -43.60 15.85
CA THR A 10 -50.96 -42.50 16.87
C THR A 10 -51.13 -42.77 18.41
N ILE A 11 -50.61 -41.84 19.25
CA ILE A 11 -50.86 -41.53 20.70
C ILE A 11 -49.85 -42.13 21.74
N LEU A 12 -49.51 -41.53 22.91
CA LEU A 12 -49.10 -40.16 23.33
C LEU A 12 -48.71 -40.10 24.86
N LEU A 13 -47.59 -39.43 25.22
CA LEU A 13 -47.33 -38.58 26.44
C LEU A 13 -47.36 -39.09 27.93
N LEU A 14 -46.65 -38.32 28.80
CA LEU A 14 -46.56 -38.33 30.30
C LEU A 14 -45.90 -39.57 30.98
N PHE A 15 -45.22 -39.57 32.16
CA PHE A 15 -44.61 -38.60 33.13
C PHE A 15 -43.85 -39.42 34.25
N LEU A 16 -43.04 -38.95 35.23
CA LEU A 16 -42.26 -37.73 35.55
C LEU A 16 -41.42 -37.97 36.88
N ILE A 17 -40.32 -37.22 37.12
CA ILE A 17 -39.60 -37.00 38.43
C ILE A 17 -38.79 -38.20 39.03
N VAL A 18 -37.46 -38.17 39.27
CA VAL A 18 -36.53 -37.34 40.10
C VAL A 18 -36.30 -37.95 41.51
N SER A 19 -35.09 -38.05 42.09
CA SER A 19 -33.73 -37.53 41.73
C SER A 19 -32.62 -38.63 41.91
N LEU A 20 -31.36 -38.48 42.38
CA LEU A 20 -30.59 -37.43 43.10
C LEU A 20 -29.04 -37.62 42.93
N ILE A 21 -28.28 -36.50 42.96
CA ILE A 21 -26.85 -36.24 43.35
C ILE A 21 -25.87 -37.46 43.40
N LEU A 22 -24.72 -37.45 42.71
CA LEU A 22 -23.56 -36.59 43.03
C LEU A 22 -22.69 -36.18 41.82
N THR A 23 -22.04 -35.02 41.93
CA THR A 23 -21.30 -34.31 40.87
C THR A 23 -19.79 -34.23 41.11
N GLN A 24 -18.95 -34.22 40.05
CA GLN A 24 -17.74 -33.39 40.05
C GLN A 24 -17.20 -33.05 38.64
N LEU A 25 -17.17 -31.74 38.36
CA LEU A 25 -16.22 -30.99 37.51
C LEU A 25 -15.61 -31.63 36.25
N SER A 26 -16.08 -31.18 35.08
CA SER A 26 -15.23 -30.96 33.91
C SER A 26 -15.00 -29.45 33.72
N LEU A 27 -13.78 -28.96 33.95
CA LEU A 27 -13.41 -27.58 33.65
C LEU A 27 -13.18 -27.44 32.13
N GLY A 28 -14.24 -27.15 31.39
CA GLY A 28 -14.14 -26.69 30.01
C GLY A 28 -13.65 -25.24 29.99
N ALA A 29 -12.63 -24.94 29.20
CA ALA A 29 -12.22 -23.56 28.95
C ALA A 29 -13.37 -22.81 28.25
N THR A 30 -13.87 -21.75 28.86
CA THR A 30 -14.84 -20.85 28.23
C THR A 30 -14.16 -20.12 27.07
N PRO A 31 -14.79 -20.01 25.89
CA PRO A 31 -14.28 -19.13 24.85
C PRO A 31 -14.24 -17.70 25.39
N VAL A 32 -13.13 -17.00 25.20
CA VAL A 32 -13.01 -15.58 25.56
C VAL A 32 -13.97 -14.80 24.67
N GLN A 33 -15.00 -14.23 25.27
CA GLN A 33 -15.96 -13.38 24.60
C GLN A 33 -15.35 -11.99 24.40
N ALA A 34 -15.47 -11.44 23.20
CA ALA A 34 -15.07 -10.05 22.90
C ALA A 34 -15.63 -9.12 23.99
N SER A 35 -14.77 -8.24 24.52
CA SER A 35 -14.85 -7.71 25.89
C SER A 35 -16.26 -7.41 26.37
N SER A 36 -16.82 -8.33 27.17
CA SER A 36 -18.18 -8.20 27.68
C SER A 36 -18.32 -6.93 28.51
N ASN A 37 -19.21 -6.03 28.09
CA ASN A 37 -19.58 -4.84 28.85
C ASN A 37 -19.95 -5.24 30.29
N LEU A 38 -19.11 -4.86 31.26
CA LEU A 38 -19.24 -5.26 32.65
C LEU A 38 -20.43 -4.60 33.35
N ALA A 39 -21.01 -3.56 32.73
CA ALA A 39 -22.20 -2.84 33.20
C ALA A 39 -23.52 -3.37 32.60
N ALA A 40 -23.48 -4.12 31.49
CA ALA A 40 -24.70 -4.58 30.80
C ALA A 40 -25.59 -5.45 31.71
N GLY A 41 -26.87 -5.09 31.80
CA GLY A 41 -27.88 -5.75 32.62
C GLY A 41 -27.65 -5.66 34.14
N LYS A 42 -26.78 -4.75 34.61
CA LYS A 42 -26.41 -4.66 36.04
C LYS A 42 -27.32 -3.73 36.86
N PRO A 43 -27.36 -3.89 38.20
CA PRO A 43 -27.98 -2.92 39.08
C PRO A 43 -27.35 -1.53 38.91
N VAL A 44 -28.18 -0.55 38.62
CA VAL A 44 -27.79 0.84 38.36
C VAL A 44 -28.72 1.80 39.11
N TRP A 45 -28.17 2.92 39.55
CA TRP A 45 -28.90 3.97 40.27
C TRP A 45 -28.49 5.34 39.76
N ALA A 46 -29.40 6.31 39.89
CA ALA A 46 -29.14 7.71 39.59
C ALA A 46 -29.57 8.62 40.74
N SER A 47 -29.10 9.87 40.73
CA SER A 47 -29.59 10.93 41.62
C SER A 47 -31.06 11.27 41.39
N SER A 48 -31.56 11.12 40.16
CA SER A 48 -32.96 11.29 39.78
C SER A 48 -33.22 10.72 38.39
N TYR A 49 -34.50 10.66 37.98
CA TYR A 49 -34.90 10.51 36.58
C TYR A 49 -36.21 11.26 36.28
N ASN A 50 -36.45 11.57 35.00
CA ASN A 50 -37.72 12.09 34.48
C ASN A 50 -38.58 10.95 33.93
N ASP A 51 -39.88 10.93 34.25
CA ASP A 51 -40.91 10.11 33.62
C ASP A 51 -40.49 8.64 33.37
N ILE A 52 -40.46 8.18 32.12
CA ILE A 52 -40.08 6.82 31.72
C ILE A 52 -38.57 6.62 31.44
N TYR A 53 -37.73 7.61 31.72
CA TYR A 53 -36.30 7.61 31.39
C TYR A 53 -35.44 7.15 32.57
N THR A 54 -35.77 5.97 33.10
CA THR A 54 -35.22 5.38 34.33
C THR A 54 -33.74 4.95 34.14
N PRO A 55 -32.92 4.86 35.20
CA PRO A 55 -31.47 4.62 35.06
C PRO A 55 -31.10 3.27 34.41
N GLU A 56 -31.99 2.28 34.45
CA GLU A 56 -31.81 0.96 33.82
C GLU A 56 -31.62 1.06 32.29
N LYS A 57 -32.17 2.12 31.67
CA LYS A 57 -32.04 2.46 30.24
C LYS A 57 -30.67 2.99 29.82
N ALA A 58 -29.71 3.00 30.73
CA ALA A 58 -28.31 3.26 30.44
C ALA A 58 -27.45 1.99 30.54
N VAL A 59 -28.05 0.81 30.75
CA VAL A 59 -27.35 -0.48 30.85
C VAL A 59 -28.15 -1.64 30.24
N ASP A 60 -29.24 -1.37 29.53
CA ASP A 60 -30.07 -2.40 28.87
C ASP A 60 -29.51 -2.85 27.50
N SER A 61 -28.50 -2.13 27.00
CA SER A 61 -27.87 -2.32 25.69
C SER A 61 -28.82 -2.13 24.51
N ASP A 62 -29.85 -1.30 24.66
CA ASP A 62 -30.67 -0.76 23.57
C ASP A 62 -30.36 0.75 23.37
N PRO A 63 -29.50 1.13 22.41
CA PRO A 63 -29.12 2.52 22.18
C PRO A 63 -30.26 3.41 21.66
N SER A 64 -31.47 2.88 21.43
CA SER A 64 -32.67 3.66 21.14
C SER A 64 -33.39 4.17 22.40
N THR A 65 -33.10 3.61 23.57
CA THR A 65 -33.61 4.10 24.87
C THR A 65 -32.56 4.97 25.58
N TYR A 66 -32.93 5.62 26.69
CA TYR A 66 -32.01 6.43 27.49
C TYR A 66 -32.53 6.70 28.91
N TRP A 67 -31.58 6.90 29.84
CA TRP A 67 -31.79 7.58 31.10
C TRP A 67 -31.78 9.10 30.90
N GLU A 68 -32.67 9.82 31.59
CA GLU A 68 -32.66 11.29 31.69
C GLU A 68 -32.92 11.70 33.14
N SER A 69 -32.04 12.53 33.69
CA SER A 69 -32.14 13.11 35.04
C SER A 69 -33.12 14.29 35.12
N ALA A 70 -33.42 14.76 36.34
CA ALA A 70 -34.29 15.90 36.58
C ALA A 70 -33.77 17.21 35.92
N ASN A 71 -34.68 17.91 35.24
CA ASN A 71 -34.36 19.12 34.49
C ASN A 71 -33.90 20.28 35.38
N ASN A 72 -32.85 20.98 34.95
CA ASN A 72 -32.20 22.12 35.61
C ASN A 72 -31.59 21.80 37.00
N ALA A 73 -31.29 20.53 37.29
CA ALA A 73 -30.87 20.06 38.61
C ALA A 73 -29.41 19.59 38.71
N PHE A 74 -28.50 20.06 37.83
CA PHE A 74 -27.08 19.71 37.91
C PHE A 74 -26.44 20.11 39.26
N PRO A 75 -25.48 19.32 39.81
CA PRO A 75 -24.94 18.08 39.25
C PRO A 75 -25.88 16.87 39.40
N GLN A 76 -25.79 15.94 38.46
CA GLN A 76 -26.54 14.68 38.45
C GLN A 76 -25.57 13.51 38.25
N TRP A 77 -25.84 12.35 38.85
CA TRP A 77 -24.96 11.19 38.80
C TRP A 77 -25.70 9.92 38.40
N LEU A 78 -24.96 8.99 37.80
CA LEU A 78 -25.37 7.63 37.44
C LEU A 78 -24.29 6.67 37.92
N ARG A 79 -24.67 5.56 38.57
CA ARG A 79 -23.76 4.58 39.18
C ARG A 79 -24.23 3.16 38.92
N VAL A 80 -23.34 2.32 38.38
CA VAL A 80 -23.54 0.87 38.20
C VAL A 80 -22.77 0.05 39.24
N ASP A 81 -23.32 -1.09 39.66
CA ASP A 81 -22.64 -2.14 40.43
C ASP A 81 -22.36 -3.34 39.52
N LEU A 82 -21.07 -3.61 39.23
CA LEU A 82 -20.62 -4.73 38.40
C LEU A 82 -20.89 -6.11 39.07
N GLY A 83 -21.29 -6.11 40.34
CA GLY A 83 -21.64 -7.26 41.19
C GLY A 83 -20.45 -7.89 41.92
N HIS A 84 -19.24 -7.59 41.49
CA HIS A 84 -17.97 -8.03 42.06
C HIS A 84 -16.89 -6.97 41.77
N VAL A 85 -15.73 -7.07 42.42
CA VAL A 85 -14.58 -6.21 42.07
C VAL A 85 -13.97 -6.74 40.77
N SER A 86 -13.86 -5.87 39.77
CA SER A 86 -13.26 -6.14 38.46
C SER A 86 -12.15 -5.12 38.18
N THR A 87 -11.13 -5.49 37.41
CA THR A 87 -10.14 -4.53 36.91
C THR A 87 -10.69 -3.82 35.67
N ILE A 88 -10.93 -2.52 35.79
CA ILE A 88 -11.49 -1.67 34.74
C ILE A 88 -10.47 -0.65 34.25
N GLY A 89 -10.55 -0.24 32.98
CA GLY A 89 -9.62 0.71 32.37
C GLY A 89 -10.25 1.67 31.36
N GLN A 90 -11.53 1.50 31.05
CA GLN A 90 -12.29 2.47 30.27
C GLN A 90 -13.78 2.41 30.57
N VAL A 91 -14.47 3.50 30.26
CA VAL A 91 -15.92 3.53 30.07
C VAL A 91 -16.23 3.95 28.63
N VAL A 92 -17.31 3.41 28.06
CA VAL A 92 -17.85 3.81 26.76
C VAL A 92 -19.25 4.35 27.00
N LEU A 93 -19.47 5.61 26.63
CA LEU A 93 -20.69 6.36 26.91
C LEU A 93 -21.38 6.68 25.58
N GLN A 94 -22.67 6.36 25.46
CA GLN A 94 -23.43 6.61 24.23
C GLN A 94 -24.67 7.50 24.48
N LEU A 95 -25.06 8.26 23.46
CA LEU A 95 -26.39 8.85 23.31
C LEU A 95 -27.07 8.26 22.05
N PRO A 96 -28.41 8.27 21.95
CA PRO A 96 -29.09 7.70 20.79
C PRO A 96 -28.58 8.29 19.46
N GLU A 97 -28.22 7.45 18.50
CA GLU A 97 -27.50 7.85 17.26
C GLU A 97 -28.24 8.91 16.43
N THR A 98 -29.57 8.99 16.57
CA THR A 98 -30.43 9.96 15.88
C THR A 98 -30.41 11.37 16.48
N TRP A 99 -29.78 11.56 17.65
CA TRP A 99 -29.76 12.83 18.37
C TRP A 99 -28.68 13.77 17.83
N GLY A 100 -29.02 15.05 17.65
CA GLY A 100 -28.04 16.07 17.28
C GLY A 100 -26.90 16.21 18.30
N GLN A 101 -25.70 16.48 17.76
CA GLN A 101 -24.42 16.64 18.47
C GLN A 101 -24.55 17.50 19.73
N ARG A 102 -23.93 17.07 20.82
CA ARG A 102 -23.89 17.83 22.09
C ARG A 102 -22.67 17.49 22.92
N GLU A 103 -22.28 18.40 23.79
CA GLU A 103 -21.32 18.12 24.85
C GLU A 103 -22.04 17.83 26.17
N GLN A 104 -21.52 16.87 26.93
CA GLN A 104 -21.81 16.74 28.36
C GLN A 104 -20.51 16.83 29.16
N THR A 105 -20.53 17.63 30.23
CA THR A 105 -19.41 17.77 31.16
C THR A 105 -19.59 16.78 32.30
N LEU A 106 -18.65 15.86 32.49
CA LEU A 106 -18.72 14.82 33.53
C LEU A 106 -17.33 14.39 34.02
N SER A 107 -17.29 13.75 35.18
CA SER A 107 -16.13 12.99 35.70
C SER A 107 -16.48 11.51 35.88
N VAL A 108 -15.47 10.63 35.82
CA VAL A 108 -15.61 9.18 36.08
C VAL A 108 -14.92 8.83 37.40
N SER A 109 -15.58 8.06 38.26
CA SER A 109 -15.07 7.63 39.57
C SER A 109 -15.37 6.16 39.87
N GLY A 110 -14.50 5.50 40.62
CA GLY A 110 -14.59 4.08 40.96
C GLY A 110 -14.53 3.84 42.46
N SER A 111 -15.15 2.74 42.91
CA SER A 111 -15.13 2.30 44.30
C SER A 111 -15.22 0.77 44.38
N ILE A 112 -14.65 0.17 45.43
CA ILE A 112 -14.82 -1.26 45.75
C ILE A 112 -15.95 -1.52 46.78
N ASP A 113 -16.39 -0.48 47.50
CA ASP A 113 -17.22 -0.59 48.70
C ASP A 113 -18.49 0.30 48.70
N ASP A 114 -18.69 1.12 47.66
CA ASP A 114 -19.75 2.13 47.52
C ASP A 114 -19.69 3.31 48.53
N ALA A 115 -18.63 3.36 49.35
CA ALA A 115 -18.42 4.40 50.35
C ALA A 115 -17.23 5.31 49.99
N ASN A 116 -16.12 4.72 49.54
CA ASN A 116 -14.87 5.40 49.21
C ASN A 116 -14.68 5.41 47.69
N TYR A 117 -14.72 6.60 47.09
CA TYR A 117 -14.60 6.80 45.65
C TYR A 117 -13.27 7.46 45.28
N THR A 118 -12.57 6.90 44.29
CA THR A 118 -11.41 7.50 43.62
C THR A 118 -11.82 8.08 42.27
N THR A 119 -11.26 9.23 41.90
CA THR A 119 -11.42 9.79 40.55
C THR A 119 -10.58 9.00 39.57
N LEU A 120 -11.22 8.41 38.56
CA LEU A 120 -10.55 7.66 37.48
C LEU A 120 -10.28 8.59 36.28
N ALA A 121 -11.25 9.44 35.93
CA ALA A 121 -11.09 10.54 35.00
C ALA A 121 -11.64 11.83 35.60
N ALA A 122 -10.86 12.90 35.54
CA ALA A 122 -11.25 14.23 36.02
C ALA A 122 -12.44 14.81 35.24
N SER A 123 -13.08 15.85 35.78
CA SER A 123 -14.22 16.48 35.11
C SER A 123 -13.79 17.16 33.81
N ALA A 124 -14.34 16.72 32.68
CA ALA A 124 -14.10 17.29 31.35
C ALA A 124 -15.39 17.33 30.53
N SER A 125 -15.44 18.18 29.50
CA SER A 125 -16.48 18.14 28.47
C SER A 125 -16.15 17.07 27.45
N TYR A 126 -17.14 16.24 27.12
CA TYR A 126 -17.05 15.21 26.09
C TYR A 126 -18.10 15.47 25.02
N SER A 127 -17.67 15.56 23.76
CA SER A 127 -18.56 15.72 22.60
C SER A 127 -19.10 14.37 22.16
N PHE A 128 -20.43 14.26 22.16
CA PHE A 128 -21.19 13.17 21.57
C PHE A 128 -21.60 13.62 20.17
N ASP A 129 -21.03 12.97 19.14
CA ASP A 129 -21.21 13.34 17.73
C ASP A 129 -21.87 12.20 16.94
N PRO A 130 -22.96 12.44 16.18
CA PRO A 130 -23.58 11.43 15.33
C PRO A 130 -22.62 10.77 14.33
N ILE A 131 -21.57 11.48 13.91
CA ILE A 131 -20.54 10.95 13.01
C ILE A 131 -19.74 9.82 13.70
N SER A 132 -19.56 9.88 15.02
CA SER A 132 -18.97 8.79 15.84
C SER A 132 -20.04 7.92 16.52
N GLY A 133 -21.23 7.80 15.93
CA GLY A 133 -22.34 7.01 16.50
C GLY A 133 -22.82 7.52 17.86
N ASN A 134 -22.68 8.83 18.11
CA ASN A 134 -22.90 9.47 19.41
C ASN A 134 -22.17 8.76 20.58
N THR A 135 -20.97 8.21 20.31
CA THR A 135 -20.19 7.43 21.28
C THR A 135 -18.92 8.15 21.72
N VAL A 136 -18.61 8.05 23.02
CA VAL A 136 -17.43 8.60 23.69
C VAL A 136 -16.73 7.50 24.50
N THR A 137 -15.46 7.22 24.23
CA THR A 137 -14.64 6.35 25.08
C THR A 137 -13.74 7.17 26.01
N ILE A 138 -13.74 6.85 27.30
CA ILE A 138 -12.92 7.50 28.32
C ILE A 138 -12.00 6.44 28.95
N HIS A 139 -10.71 6.48 28.61
CA HIS A 139 -9.69 5.60 29.18
C HIS A 139 -9.11 6.16 30.48
N PHE A 140 -8.67 5.29 31.38
CA PHE A 140 -7.98 5.62 32.63
C PHE A 140 -7.09 4.44 33.07
N PRO A 141 -6.13 4.65 34.00
CA PRO A 141 -5.26 3.59 34.50
C PRO A 141 -6.05 2.40 35.06
N ALA A 142 -5.58 1.18 34.77
CA ALA A 142 -6.23 -0.07 35.19
C ALA A 142 -6.45 -0.08 36.71
N THR A 143 -7.72 -0.05 37.13
CA THR A 143 -8.14 0.14 38.52
C THR A 143 -9.13 -0.94 38.93
N ALA A 144 -8.95 -1.50 40.13
CA ALA A 144 -9.92 -2.41 40.73
C ALA A 144 -11.14 -1.64 41.25
N ALA A 145 -12.33 -1.89 40.70
CA ALA A 145 -13.59 -1.30 41.13
C ALA A 145 -14.74 -2.32 41.05
N ARG A 146 -15.71 -2.18 41.95
CA ARG A 146 -17.01 -2.85 41.87
C ARG A 146 -18.12 -1.88 41.45
N TYR A 147 -18.02 -0.63 41.87
CA TYR A 147 -19.00 0.41 41.56
C TYR A 147 -18.32 1.48 40.70
N VAL A 148 -18.95 1.83 39.58
CA VAL A 148 -18.47 2.90 38.68
C VAL A 148 -19.52 3.99 38.62
N LYS A 149 -19.10 5.24 38.78
CA LYS A 149 -20.00 6.40 38.92
C LYS A 149 -19.57 7.54 38.00
N LEU A 150 -20.49 7.94 37.13
CA LEU A 150 -20.44 9.17 36.35
C LEU A 150 -21.05 10.31 37.17
N ASN A 151 -20.44 11.49 37.14
CA ASN A 151 -20.99 12.70 37.76
C ASN A 151 -21.01 13.84 36.75
N PHE A 152 -22.19 14.12 36.20
CA PHE A 152 -22.46 15.13 35.19
C PHE A 152 -22.69 16.51 35.84
N THR A 153 -22.13 17.55 35.25
CA THR A 153 -22.21 18.94 35.72
C THR A 153 -22.82 19.89 34.68
N ALA A 154 -22.84 19.52 33.39
CA ALA A 154 -23.53 20.25 32.32
C ALA A 154 -23.89 19.33 31.13
N ASN A 155 -24.86 19.76 30.34
CA ASN A 155 -25.20 19.26 29.00
C ASN A 155 -25.59 20.49 28.16
N ASN A 156 -25.09 20.63 26.93
CA ASN A 156 -25.42 21.77 26.06
C ASN A 156 -26.60 21.49 25.08
N GLY A 157 -27.00 20.23 24.91
CA GLY A 157 -28.13 19.82 24.07
C GLY A 157 -29.48 19.69 24.81
N TRP A 158 -29.45 19.54 26.15
CA TRP A 158 -30.65 19.51 26.99
C TRP A 158 -30.34 19.95 28.43
N VAL A 159 -31.37 20.32 29.21
CA VAL A 159 -31.20 20.83 30.58
C VAL A 159 -31.06 19.75 31.67
N ALA A 160 -30.66 18.53 31.27
CA ALA A 160 -30.45 17.38 32.16
C ALA A 160 -29.30 16.50 31.66
N ALA A 161 -28.68 15.74 32.55
CA ALA A 161 -27.80 14.64 32.14
C ALA A 161 -28.63 13.54 31.46
N GLN A 162 -28.13 13.01 30.34
CA GLN A 162 -28.77 11.99 29.51
C GLN A 162 -27.74 10.91 29.11
N LEU A 163 -28.16 9.66 28.96
CA LEU A 163 -27.27 8.57 28.51
C LEU A 163 -28.07 7.35 28.01
N SER A 164 -27.69 6.75 26.87
CA SER A 164 -28.27 5.49 26.35
C SER A 164 -27.46 4.24 26.68
N GLU A 165 -26.14 4.35 26.87
CA GLU A 165 -25.31 3.23 27.33
C GLU A 165 -24.17 3.75 28.21
N PHE A 166 -23.93 3.05 29.32
CA PHE A 166 -22.86 3.25 30.30
C PHE A 166 -21.98 2.00 30.32
N GLY A 167 -21.30 1.74 29.22
CA GLY A 167 -20.41 0.61 29.10
C GLY A 167 -19.19 0.73 30.01
N VAL A 168 -18.81 -0.36 30.68
CA VAL A 168 -17.63 -0.45 31.54
C VAL A 168 -16.76 -1.62 31.08
N PHE A 169 -15.47 -1.40 30.85
CA PHE A 169 -14.57 -2.41 30.29
C PHE A 169 -13.18 -2.39 30.96
N ALA A 170 -12.45 -3.51 30.81
CA ALA A 170 -11.03 -3.59 31.15
C ALA A 170 -10.17 -2.69 30.22
N SER A 171 -8.95 -2.37 30.64
CA SER A 171 -7.95 -1.68 29.81
C SER A 171 -7.49 -2.54 28.64
N SER A 172 -7.30 -1.93 27.47
CA SER A 172 -6.60 -2.50 26.31
C SER A 172 -5.21 -1.86 26.09
N ARG A 173 -4.39 -2.51 25.26
CA ARG A 173 -3.13 -1.99 24.70
C ARG A 173 -3.22 -2.06 23.18
N SER A 174 -2.66 -1.11 22.44
CA SER A 174 -2.61 -1.24 20.99
C SER A 174 -1.55 -2.27 20.57
N ALA A 175 -1.90 -3.09 19.58
CA ALA A 175 -0.96 -3.99 18.92
C ALA A 175 0.14 -3.24 18.14
N LEU A 176 -0.14 -2.00 17.71
CA LEU A 176 0.75 -1.19 16.87
C LEU A 176 1.84 -0.44 17.66
N SER A 177 1.67 -0.30 18.97
CA SER A 177 2.69 0.21 19.89
C SER A 177 3.65 -0.90 20.33
N THR A 178 4.88 -0.54 20.70
CA THR A 178 5.79 -1.46 21.40
C THR A 178 5.15 -1.99 22.68
N ILE A 179 5.17 -3.30 22.85
CA ILE A 179 4.80 -4.03 24.06
C ILE A 179 6.09 -4.64 24.61
N GLU A 180 6.59 -4.10 25.72
CA GLU A 180 7.75 -4.65 26.43
C GLU A 180 7.42 -6.07 26.89
N ALA A 181 8.34 -7.03 26.68
CA ALA A 181 8.02 -8.44 26.85
C ALA A 181 7.89 -8.84 28.33
N GLU A 182 8.41 -8.06 29.27
CA GLU A 182 8.15 -8.20 30.70
C GLU A 182 6.75 -7.71 31.13
N SER A 183 5.98 -7.05 30.24
CA SER A 183 4.63 -6.53 30.52
C SER A 183 3.51 -7.57 30.35
N TYR A 184 3.84 -8.87 30.48
CA TYR A 184 2.85 -9.95 30.46
C TYR A 184 1.85 -9.86 31.63
N ASP A 185 0.65 -10.36 31.40
CA ASP A 185 -0.38 -10.52 32.43
C ASP A 185 -0.28 -11.90 33.12
N ASP A 186 0.17 -12.91 32.40
CA ASP A 186 0.39 -14.28 32.88
C ASP A 186 1.58 -14.93 32.17
N ARG A 187 2.23 -15.92 32.81
CA ARG A 187 3.42 -16.61 32.27
C ARG A 187 3.64 -18.01 32.83
N MET A 188 4.45 -18.80 32.13
CA MET A 188 5.04 -20.04 32.63
C MET A 188 6.53 -20.12 32.30
N GLY A 189 7.32 -20.63 33.25
CA GLY A 189 8.77 -20.87 33.16
C GLY A 189 9.66 -19.63 33.20
N ILE A 190 9.34 -18.63 32.37
CA ILE A 190 10.25 -17.50 32.09
C ILE A 190 10.56 -16.63 33.31
N GLN A 191 11.72 -15.99 33.26
CA GLN A 191 12.22 -15.01 34.23
C GLN A 191 12.51 -13.67 33.55
N THR A 192 12.69 -12.61 34.34
CA THR A 192 13.06 -11.27 33.85
C THR A 192 14.47 -10.91 34.29
N GLU A 193 15.31 -10.41 33.38
CA GLU A 193 16.66 -9.90 33.67
C GLU A 193 16.85 -8.48 33.11
N VAL A 194 17.98 -7.82 33.44
CA VAL A 194 18.27 -6.45 32.98
C VAL A 194 18.76 -6.47 31.53
N SER A 195 18.08 -5.72 30.66
CA SER A 195 18.41 -5.65 29.24
C SER A 195 19.62 -4.74 28.98
N SER A 196 20.51 -5.17 28.07
CA SER A 196 21.63 -4.35 27.58
C SER A 196 21.20 -3.12 26.78
N GLU A 197 19.94 -3.08 26.32
CA GLU A 197 19.33 -1.90 25.67
C GLU A 197 18.68 -0.94 26.69
N GLY A 198 18.70 -1.30 27.98
CA GLY A 198 17.98 -0.61 29.07
C GLY A 198 16.61 -1.24 29.34
N GLY A 199 16.09 -1.04 30.56
CA GLY A 199 14.88 -1.73 31.03
C GLY A 199 15.15 -3.17 31.46
N PHE A 200 14.14 -4.03 31.34
CA PHE A 200 14.29 -5.47 31.52
C PHE A 200 14.07 -6.19 30.19
N ASN A 201 14.26 -7.51 30.18
CA ASN A 201 13.80 -8.40 29.13
C ASN A 201 13.30 -9.70 29.77
N ILE A 202 12.48 -10.47 29.05
CA ILE A 202 12.24 -11.88 29.43
C ILE A 202 13.36 -12.76 28.92
N GLY A 203 13.65 -13.82 29.68
CA GLY A 203 14.70 -14.79 29.41
C GLY A 203 14.49 -16.07 30.21
N PHE A 204 15.51 -16.95 30.19
CA PHE A 204 15.41 -18.31 30.74
C PHE A 204 14.25 -19.11 30.12
N ILE A 205 13.95 -18.85 28.85
CA ILE A 205 12.82 -19.46 28.13
C ILE A 205 13.15 -20.91 27.76
N GLU A 206 12.35 -21.86 28.23
CA GLU A 206 12.41 -23.27 27.87
C GLU A 206 11.30 -23.67 26.87
N ASN A 207 11.23 -24.95 26.50
CA ASN A 207 10.21 -25.45 25.58
C ASN A 207 8.85 -25.66 26.28
N ASP A 208 7.78 -25.23 25.62
CA ASP A 208 6.37 -25.19 26.09
C ASP A 208 6.03 -24.09 27.12
N ASP A 209 7.01 -23.27 27.52
CA ASP A 209 6.82 -22.01 28.23
C ASP A 209 5.95 -21.01 27.44
N TYR A 210 5.44 -19.98 28.13
CA TYR A 210 4.69 -18.90 27.48
C TYR A 210 4.71 -17.58 28.26
N THR A 211 4.35 -16.51 27.55
CA THR A 211 3.83 -15.26 28.12
C THR A 211 2.48 -14.92 27.48
N ALA A 212 1.57 -14.35 28.26
CA ALA A 212 0.24 -13.94 27.81
C ALA A 212 0.02 -12.45 28.03
N TYR A 213 -0.63 -11.80 27.07
CA TYR A 213 -0.89 -10.37 27.03
C TYR A 213 -2.37 -10.16 26.74
N HIS A 214 -3.14 -9.73 27.74
CA HIS A 214 -4.57 -9.52 27.61
C HIS A 214 -4.89 -8.21 26.88
N ASN A 215 -6.07 -8.19 26.26
CA ASN A 215 -6.70 -7.04 25.61
C ASN A 215 -5.79 -6.27 24.64
N ILE A 216 -5.19 -6.99 23.69
CA ILE A 216 -4.41 -6.40 22.59
C ILE A 216 -5.38 -6.01 21.46
N ASP A 217 -5.41 -4.72 21.14
CA ASP A 217 -6.26 -4.10 20.13
C ASP A 217 -5.48 -3.93 18.81
N PHE A 218 -5.88 -4.72 17.82
CA PHE A 218 -5.32 -4.77 16.48
C PHE A 218 -5.99 -3.78 15.51
N GLY A 219 -6.99 -3.01 15.95
CA GLY A 219 -7.70 -2.05 15.11
C GLY A 219 -8.36 -2.71 13.89
N SER A 220 -8.22 -2.08 12.72
CA SER A 220 -8.76 -2.60 11.45
C SER A 220 -8.00 -3.82 10.90
N GLY A 221 -6.75 -4.04 11.31
CA GLY A 221 -5.92 -5.14 10.81
C GLY A 221 -4.43 -4.99 11.11
N VAL A 222 -3.74 -6.13 11.21
CA VAL A 222 -2.29 -6.32 11.11
C VAL A 222 -1.98 -7.58 10.29
N SER A 223 -0.79 -7.70 9.73
CA SER A 223 -0.32 -8.89 8.98
C SER A 223 1.13 -9.29 9.26
N GLN A 224 1.81 -8.58 10.17
CA GLN A 224 3.20 -8.80 10.54
C GLN A 224 3.38 -8.69 12.07
N PHE A 225 4.26 -9.53 12.61
CA PHE A 225 4.77 -9.52 13.98
C PHE A 225 6.24 -9.12 13.96
N GLU A 226 6.62 -8.13 14.77
CA GLU A 226 7.99 -7.64 14.92
C GLU A 226 8.44 -7.89 16.36
N VAL A 227 9.60 -8.52 16.56
CA VAL A 227 10.07 -8.96 17.88
C VAL A 227 11.58 -8.80 18.04
N ARG A 228 12.00 -8.24 19.18
CA ARG A 228 13.40 -7.98 19.54
C ARG A 228 13.93 -9.14 20.38
N VAL A 229 14.83 -9.93 19.81
CA VAL A 229 15.27 -11.22 20.37
C VAL A 229 16.79 -11.35 20.43
N ALA A 230 17.26 -12.16 21.37
CA ALA A 230 18.68 -12.53 21.52
C ALA A 230 18.79 -14.02 21.87
N SER A 231 19.82 -14.72 21.39
CA SER A 231 20.06 -16.12 21.75
C SER A 231 21.55 -16.47 21.68
N ASN A 232 22.02 -17.15 22.71
CA ASN A 232 23.31 -17.86 22.74
C ASN A 232 23.14 -19.39 22.66
N GLY A 233 21.89 -19.87 22.65
CA GLY A 233 21.53 -21.28 22.52
C GLY A 233 21.33 -21.68 21.07
N GLY A 234 20.55 -22.75 20.85
CA GLY A 234 20.16 -23.21 19.51
C GLY A 234 19.06 -22.40 18.82
N GLY A 235 18.55 -21.34 19.47
CA GLY A 235 17.36 -20.63 19.02
C GLY A 235 16.06 -21.38 19.33
N GLY A 236 15.01 -21.13 18.54
CA GLY A 236 13.72 -21.78 18.68
C GLY A 236 12.60 -21.08 17.90
N LEU A 237 11.35 -21.36 18.27
CA LEU A 237 10.16 -20.86 17.61
C LEU A 237 9.21 -20.21 18.63
N ILE A 238 8.67 -19.05 18.27
CA ILE A 238 7.55 -18.40 18.96
C ILE A 238 6.28 -18.75 18.18
N GLU A 239 5.31 -19.42 18.79
CA GLU A 239 3.94 -19.55 18.31
C GLU A 239 3.13 -18.32 18.79
N ILE A 240 2.56 -17.54 17.86
CA ILE A 240 1.65 -16.44 18.19
C ILE A 240 0.23 -17.00 18.17
N ARG A 241 -0.40 -17.11 19.34
CA ARG A 241 -1.76 -17.66 19.51
C ARG A 241 -2.73 -16.62 20.05
N LEU A 242 -3.99 -16.74 19.63
CA LEU A 242 -5.06 -15.86 20.07
C LEU A 242 -5.98 -16.54 21.09
N ASP A 243 -6.37 -15.76 22.10
CA ASP A 243 -7.41 -16.00 23.10
C ASP A 243 -7.20 -17.17 24.06
N SER A 244 -6.34 -18.14 23.75
CA SER A 244 -5.78 -19.10 24.70
C SER A 244 -4.53 -19.81 24.15
N LEU A 245 -3.80 -20.53 25.01
CA LEU A 245 -2.69 -21.43 24.63
C LEU A 245 -3.08 -22.54 23.63
N ALA A 246 -4.37 -22.86 23.52
CA ALA A 246 -4.91 -23.83 22.55
C ALA A 246 -5.70 -23.16 21.40
N GLY A 247 -5.78 -21.82 21.39
CA GLY A 247 -6.54 -21.04 20.43
C GLY A 247 -5.82 -20.86 19.10
N THR A 248 -6.43 -20.02 18.25
CA THR A 248 -6.03 -19.80 16.85
C THR A 248 -4.56 -19.44 16.75
N LEU A 249 -3.79 -20.25 16.01
CA LEU A 249 -2.41 -19.94 15.67
C LEU A 249 -2.42 -18.86 14.58
N ALA A 250 -2.18 -17.61 14.97
CA ALA A 250 -2.08 -16.50 14.04
C ALA A 250 -0.80 -16.60 13.20
N GLY A 251 0.30 -17.10 13.75
CA GLY A 251 1.49 -17.44 12.99
C GLY A 251 2.64 -17.91 13.87
N THR A 252 3.83 -17.99 13.28
CA THR A 252 5.05 -18.45 13.97
C THR A 252 6.25 -17.60 13.60
N CYS A 253 7.18 -17.42 14.55
CA CYS A 253 8.38 -16.59 14.36
C CYS A 253 9.64 -17.34 14.79
N ALA A 254 10.57 -17.54 13.85
CA ALA A 254 11.80 -18.30 14.07
C ALA A 254 12.93 -17.42 14.62
N VAL A 255 13.42 -17.78 15.80
CA VAL A 255 14.54 -17.13 16.49
C VAL A 255 15.79 -17.97 16.25
N GLU A 256 16.78 -17.37 15.59
CA GLU A 256 18.07 -18.01 15.30
C GLU A 256 19.11 -17.58 16.36
N PRO A 257 20.21 -18.31 16.54
CA PRO A 257 21.34 -17.86 17.37
C PRO A 257 21.83 -16.47 16.95
N THR A 258 21.93 -15.54 17.90
CA THR A 258 22.39 -14.16 17.64
C THR A 258 23.83 -13.90 18.09
N GLY A 259 24.46 -14.89 18.75
CA GLY A 259 25.82 -14.78 19.27
C GLY A 259 25.92 -14.19 20.69
N GLY A 260 24.83 -14.22 21.46
CA GLY A 260 24.83 -13.84 22.87
C GLY A 260 23.43 -13.58 23.43
N TRP A 261 23.23 -13.85 24.72
CA TRP A 261 21.93 -13.65 25.42
C TRP A 261 21.47 -12.19 25.46
N GLN A 262 22.39 -11.25 25.26
CA GLN A 262 22.15 -9.80 25.25
C GLN A 262 22.63 -9.16 23.92
N THR A 263 22.75 -9.98 22.86
CA THR A 263 23.12 -9.58 21.50
C THR A 263 21.84 -9.51 20.67
N TRP A 264 21.19 -8.34 20.67
CA TRP A 264 19.82 -8.18 20.19
C TRP A 264 19.68 -7.98 18.68
N THR A 265 18.78 -8.74 18.06
CA THR A 265 18.33 -8.57 16.68
C THR A 265 16.81 -8.38 16.62
N THR A 266 16.29 -7.76 15.56
CA THR A 266 14.85 -7.61 15.34
C THR A 266 14.42 -8.57 14.24
N LYS A 267 13.47 -9.45 14.57
CA LYS A 267 12.85 -10.40 13.65
C LYS A 267 11.51 -9.87 13.16
N PHE A 268 11.24 -10.09 11.88
CA PHE A 268 9.98 -9.76 11.21
C PHE A 268 9.36 -11.06 10.70
N CYS A 269 8.14 -11.34 11.10
CA CYS A 269 7.47 -12.62 10.89
C CYS A 269 6.03 -12.40 10.41
N SER A 270 5.65 -13.01 9.29
CA SER A 270 4.29 -12.91 8.76
C SER A 270 3.30 -13.66 9.67
N ILE A 271 2.09 -13.14 9.76
CA ILE A 271 0.97 -13.74 10.48
C ILE A 271 -0.29 -13.71 9.60
N ASN A 272 -1.21 -14.64 9.82
CA ASN A 272 -2.59 -14.54 9.35
C ASN A 272 -3.18 -13.21 9.85
N PRO A 273 -3.96 -12.47 9.02
CA PRO A 273 -4.48 -11.17 9.43
C PRO A 273 -5.29 -11.21 10.73
N ILE A 274 -4.99 -10.30 11.65
CA ILE A 274 -5.66 -10.14 12.95
C ILE A 274 -6.26 -8.74 13.02
N SER A 275 -7.49 -8.60 13.51
CA SER A 275 -8.18 -7.31 13.71
C SER A 275 -9.05 -7.36 14.97
N GLY A 276 -9.44 -6.20 15.49
CA GLY A 276 -10.20 -6.10 16.74
C GLY A 276 -9.40 -6.47 17.99
N LEU A 277 -10.10 -6.85 19.05
CA LEU A 277 -9.52 -7.07 20.39
C LEU A 277 -9.38 -8.57 20.72
N HIS A 278 -8.17 -9.00 21.04
CA HIS A 278 -7.85 -10.39 21.41
C HIS A 278 -6.99 -10.46 22.69
N HIS A 279 -6.76 -11.67 23.21
CA HIS A 279 -5.60 -11.95 24.06
C HIS A 279 -4.48 -12.58 23.21
N VAL A 280 -3.24 -12.16 23.40
CA VAL A 280 -2.07 -12.69 22.68
C VAL A 280 -1.28 -13.61 23.60
N PHE A 281 -1.09 -14.85 23.18
CA PHE A 281 -0.21 -15.81 23.84
C PHE A 281 1.02 -16.03 22.96
N LEU A 282 2.20 -15.66 23.47
CA LEU A 282 3.48 -16.03 22.87
C LEU A 282 3.93 -17.33 23.53
N LYS A 283 3.79 -18.45 22.83
CA LYS A 283 4.19 -19.77 23.31
C LYS A 283 5.51 -20.20 22.68
N PHE A 284 6.41 -20.75 23.48
CA PHE A 284 7.80 -21.00 23.08
C PHE A 284 8.05 -22.49 22.80
N LYS A 285 8.84 -22.78 21.77
CA LYS A 285 9.10 -24.14 21.26
C LYS A 285 10.56 -24.29 20.84
N GLY A 286 11.18 -25.41 21.17
CA GLY A 286 12.57 -25.68 20.80
C GLY A 286 13.17 -26.89 21.51
N SER A 287 14.50 -26.96 21.56
CA SER A 287 15.23 -28.06 22.18
C SER A 287 16.59 -27.61 22.71
N GLY A 288 16.89 -27.90 23.97
CA GLY A 288 18.11 -27.51 24.66
C GLY A 288 17.85 -26.55 25.83
N ASP A 289 18.88 -26.33 26.64
CA ASP A 289 18.78 -25.56 27.89
C ASP A 289 18.83 -24.05 27.56
N GLY A 290 17.65 -23.42 27.52
CA GLY A 290 17.46 -22.02 27.13
C GLY A 290 17.38 -21.82 25.61
N LEU A 291 16.25 -21.28 25.13
CA LEU A 291 15.98 -21.06 23.71
C LEU A 291 16.46 -19.67 23.24
N PHE A 292 15.91 -18.62 23.85
CA PHE A 292 16.15 -17.21 23.50
C PHE A 292 15.63 -16.29 24.62
N ASN A 293 16.01 -15.02 24.54
CA ASN A 293 15.46 -13.91 25.29
C ASN A 293 14.60 -13.02 24.38
N ILE A 294 13.62 -12.30 24.93
CA ILE A 294 12.82 -11.29 24.21
C ILE A 294 12.84 -9.98 25.01
N ASN A 295 13.19 -8.87 24.35
CA ASN A 295 13.16 -7.52 24.91
C ASN A 295 11.73 -6.95 24.77
N TRP A 296 11.23 -6.84 23.54
CA TRP A 296 9.89 -6.34 23.22
C TRP A 296 9.34 -6.95 21.93
N PHE A 297 8.03 -6.76 21.70
CA PHE A 297 7.36 -7.06 20.43
C PHE A 297 6.32 -5.99 20.08
N LYS A 298 5.84 -6.02 18.85
CA LYS A 298 4.64 -5.31 18.38
C LYS A 298 4.10 -5.99 17.12
N PHE A 299 3.00 -5.48 16.61
CA PHE A 299 2.41 -5.88 15.35
C PHE A 299 2.35 -4.71 14.37
N SER A 300 2.21 -5.02 13.09
CA SER A 300 2.13 -4.04 12.02
C SER A 300 1.30 -4.55 10.85
N ASN A 301 0.69 -3.63 10.11
CA ASN A 301 0.42 -3.89 8.69
C ASN A 301 1.75 -3.97 7.94
N SER A 302 1.82 -4.79 6.90
CA SER A 302 3.07 -5.12 6.20
C SER A 302 3.70 -3.91 5.49
N SER A 303 4.44 -3.09 6.23
CA SER A 303 5.12 -1.87 5.75
C SER A 303 6.63 -1.85 6.05
N LEU A 304 7.20 -2.94 6.57
CA LEU A 304 8.64 -3.08 6.85
C LEU A 304 9.27 -4.20 6.02
N VAL A 305 9.05 -4.11 4.71
CA VAL A 305 10.21 -4.09 3.82
C VAL A 305 10.93 -2.76 4.09
N PRO A 306 12.22 -2.71 4.43
CA PRO A 306 12.92 -1.43 4.63
C PRO A 306 12.83 -0.63 3.32
N GLN A 307 12.21 0.56 3.36
CA GLN A 307 11.59 1.25 2.21
C GLN A 307 12.38 1.12 0.90
N LYS A 308 12.01 0.11 0.09
CA LYS A 308 12.60 -0.11 -1.23
C LYS A 308 11.99 0.84 -2.24
N GLY A 309 12.75 1.14 -3.28
CA GLY A 309 12.32 2.04 -4.34
C GLY A 309 12.55 3.51 -4.01
N ALA A 310 11.71 4.38 -4.57
CA ALA A 310 11.88 5.82 -4.50
C ALA A 310 11.35 6.43 -3.20
N THR A 311 12.12 7.34 -2.62
CA THR A 311 11.68 8.24 -1.55
C THR A 311 11.12 9.51 -2.19
N MET A 312 9.80 9.68 -2.07
CA MET A 312 9.05 10.76 -2.70
C MET A 312 8.50 11.74 -1.64
N PRO A 313 8.30 13.04 -1.97
CA PRO A 313 7.98 14.07 -0.97
C PRO A 313 6.50 14.09 -0.51
N TYR A 314 5.68 13.13 -0.94
CA TYR A 314 4.26 13.03 -0.63
C TYR A 314 3.93 11.77 0.17
N ASP A 315 2.96 11.89 1.07
CA ASP A 315 2.32 10.74 1.72
C ASP A 315 1.31 10.08 0.76
N MET A 316 1.27 8.75 0.73
CA MET A 316 0.20 7.95 0.10
C MET A 316 -0.85 7.52 1.14
N TYR A 317 -2.11 7.37 0.71
CA TYR A 317 -3.24 6.89 1.52
C TYR A 317 -4.20 6.07 0.63
N GLU A 318 -4.17 4.74 0.78
CA GLU A 318 -5.10 3.84 0.08
C GLU A 318 -6.54 4.11 0.57
N ALA A 319 -7.53 4.06 -0.32
CA ALA A 319 -8.90 4.47 0.00
C ALA A 319 -9.59 3.49 0.97
N GLU A 320 -9.28 2.20 0.93
CA GLU A 320 -9.83 1.20 1.85
C GLU A 320 -9.34 1.34 3.29
N ASP A 321 -8.23 2.06 3.53
CA ASP A 321 -7.73 2.42 4.85
C ASP A 321 -8.40 3.72 5.39
N GLY A 322 -9.19 4.39 4.55
CA GLY A 322 -9.93 5.61 4.89
C GLY A 322 -11.27 5.35 5.60
N VAL A 323 -11.78 6.37 6.29
CA VAL A 323 -13.12 6.34 6.89
C VAL A 323 -14.16 6.54 5.78
N ILE A 324 -14.86 5.47 5.42
CA ILE A 324 -15.93 5.52 4.41
C ILE A 324 -17.29 5.82 5.03
N GLY A 325 -18.21 6.41 4.27
CA GLY A 325 -19.56 6.67 4.75
C GLY A 325 -20.58 7.02 3.66
N GLY A 326 -21.82 7.26 4.09
CA GLY A 326 -22.92 7.69 3.21
C GLY A 326 -23.25 6.74 2.05
N GLY A 327 -23.08 5.43 2.25
CA GLY A 327 -23.29 4.41 1.20
C GLY A 327 -22.09 4.16 0.30
N ALA A 328 -20.91 4.67 0.64
CA ALA A 328 -19.65 4.24 0.02
C ALA A 328 -19.32 2.77 0.36
N VAL A 329 -18.69 2.05 -0.57
CA VAL A 329 -18.40 0.61 -0.44
C VAL A 329 -16.99 0.28 -0.95
N ILE A 330 -16.19 -0.41 -0.14
CA ILE A 330 -14.90 -1.01 -0.54
C ILE A 330 -15.18 -2.20 -1.48
N VAL A 331 -14.50 -2.23 -2.62
CA VAL A 331 -14.50 -3.35 -3.57
C VAL A 331 -13.15 -4.09 -3.54
N GLY A 332 -13.18 -5.41 -3.82
CA GLY A 332 -11.98 -6.24 -3.92
C GLY A 332 -11.64 -7.06 -2.66
N PRO A 333 -10.50 -7.78 -2.65
CA PRO A 333 -9.51 -7.82 -3.72
C PRO A 333 -9.82 -8.83 -4.85
N ASN A 334 -9.35 -8.54 -6.07
CA ASN A 334 -9.28 -9.51 -7.18
C ASN A 334 -8.08 -9.22 -8.12
N ARG A 335 -8.00 -9.85 -9.30
CA ARG A 335 -6.95 -9.62 -10.33
C ARG A 335 -7.53 -9.44 -11.75
N ASN A 336 -8.80 -9.07 -11.85
CA ASN A 336 -9.53 -9.00 -13.11
C ASN A 336 -9.13 -7.75 -13.90
N ILE A 337 -8.72 -7.90 -15.16
CA ILE A 337 -8.49 -6.76 -16.07
C ILE A 337 -9.83 -6.08 -16.38
N GLY A 338 -9.86 -4.76 -16.37
CA GLY A 338 -11.09 -3.97 -16.57
C GLY A 338 -12.03 -3.91 -15.36
N ASP A 339 -11.60 -4.41 -14.19
CA ASP A 339 -12.36 -4.35 -12.93
C ASP A 339 -11.84 -3.25 -11.99
N LEU A 340 -12.76 -2.62 -11.25
CA LEU A 340 -12.45 -1.51 -10.34
C LEU A 340 -11.51 -1.91 -9.20
N ALA A 341 -11.57 -3.14 -8.70
CA ALA A 341 -10.60 -3.64 -7.73
C ALA A 341 -9.35 -4.21 -8.42
N GLY A 342 -9.53 -4.92 -9.53
CA GLY A 342 -8.41 -5.55 -10.25
C GLY A 342 -7.34 -4.57 -10.77
N GLU A 343 -7.71 -3.34 -11.11
CA GLU A 343 -6.78 -2.29 -11.61
C GLU A 343 -6.37 -1.21 -10.60
N ALA A 344 -6.70 -1.39 -9.32
CA ALA A 344 -6.39 -0.45 -8.24
C ALA A 344 -5.20 -0.87 -7.37
N SER A 345 -4.64 0.06 -6.61
CA SER A 345 -3.62 -0.22 -5.58
C SER A 345 -4.20 -1.12 -4.50
N GLY A 346 -3.36 -1.95 -3.88
CA GLY A 346 -3.83 -3.01 -2.96
C GLY A 346 -4.71 -4.09 -3.62
N ARG A 347 -5.07 -3.92 -4.90
CA ARG A 347 -6.21 -4.51 -5.61
C ARG A 347 -7.58 -4.17 -5.01
N LYS A 348 -7.77 -2.98 -4.44
CA LYS A 348 -9.04 -2.53 -3.83
C LYS A 348 -9.31 -1.06 -4.16
N ALA A 349 -10.56 -0.64 -4.00
CA ALA A 349 -10.95 0.76 -4.15
C ALA A 349 -12.22 1.06 -3.34
N VAL A 350 -12.52 2.34 -3.09
CA VAL A 350 -13.80 2.78 -2.50
C VAL A 350 -14.70 3.36 -3.59
N THR A 351 -15.89 2.78 -3.76
CA THR A 351 -16.91 3.27 -4.69
C THR A 351 -17.84 4.29 -4.04
N LEU A 352 -18.08 5.41 -4.72
CA LEU A 352 -18.98 6.50 -4.31
C LEU A 352 -20.16 6.57 -5.28
N ASN A 353 -21.18 5.73 -5.04
CA ASN A 353 -22.28 5.52 -5.99
C ASN A 353 -23.53 6.35 -5.69
N SER A 354 -23.78 6.72 -4.43
CA SER A 354 -24.92 7.53 -3.99
C SER A 354 -24.52 8.94 -3.58
N THR A 355 -25.46 9.88 -3.64
CA THR A 355 -25.26 11.21 -3.06
C THR A 355 -25.11 11.11 -1.54
N GLY A 356 -24.09 11.78 -0.99
CA GLY A 356 -23.64 11.65 0.39
C GLY A 356 -22.51 10.63 0.58
N SER A 357 -22.21 9.76 -0.40
CA SER A 357 -21.13 8.78 -0.28
C SER A 357 -19.76 9.45 -0.25
N PHE A 358 -18.91 9.03 0.69
CA PHE A 358 -17.57 9.61 0.87
C PHE A 358 -16.49 8.60 1.28
N VAL A 359 -15.23 9.01 1.11
CA VAL A 359 -14.04 8.49 1.81
C VAL A 359 -13.27 9.66 2.44
N GLU A 360 -12.91 9.52 3.72
CA GLU A 360 -12.19 10.53 4.51
C GLU A 360 -10.85 10.01 5.03
N PHE A 361 -9.82 10.84 4.91
CA PHE A 361 -8.43 10.54 5.26
C PHE A 361 -7.95 11.51 6.33
N LYS A 362 -7.15 11.04 7.29
CA LYS A 362 -6.48 11.90 8.28
C LYS A 362 -5.03 12.17 7.87
N THR A 363 -4.64 13.43 7.77
CA THR A 363 -3.31 13.82 7.26
C THR A 363 -2.18 13.43 8.22
N LYS A 364 -1.14 12.77 7.71
CA LYS A 364 0.08 12.39 8.46
C LYS A 364 1.00 13.60 8.63
N ALA A 365 1.25 14.33 7.53
CA ALA A 365 1.97 15.60 7.51
C ALA A 365 1.03 16.78 7.15
N SER A 366 1.55 18.01 7.25
CA SER A 366 0.90 19.18 6.66
C SER A 366 0.96 19.10 5.13
N THR A 367 0.00 19.72 4.44
CA THR A 367 -0.11 19.66 2.97
C THR A 367 -0.80 20.89 2.40
N ASN A 368 -0.53 21.24 1.14
CA ASN A 368 -1.29 22.23 0.38
C ASN A 368 -1.69 21.72 -1.02
N THR A 369 -1.62 20.42 -1.26
CA THR A 369 -2.03 19.80 -2.53
C THR A 369 -2.75 18.47 -2.30
N LEU A 370 -3.48 18.02 -3.32
CA LEU A 370 -4.03 16.68 -3.37
C LEU A 370 -3.91 16.13 -4.79
N VAL A 371 -3.46 14.89 -4.90
CA VAL A 371 -3.68 14.02 -6.06
C VAL A 371 -4.64 12.91 -5.62
N ALA A 372 -5.57 12.51 -6.49
CA ALA A 372 -6.33 11.27 -6.31
C ALA A 372 -6.20 10.40 -7.57
N ARG A 373 -6.01 9.08 -7.40
CA ARG A 373 -6.23 8.11 -8.47
C ARG A 373 -7.68 7.64 -8.41
N PHE A 374 -8.35 7.70 -9.55
CA PHE A 374 -9.80 7.56 -9.61
C PHE A 374 -10.24 6.87 -10.91
N SER A 375 -11.43 6.28 -10.87
CA SER A 375 -12.16 5.88 -12.07
C SER A 375 -13.54 6.55 -12.09
N ILE A 376 -13.92 7.03 -13.27
CA ILE A 376 -15.30 7.38 -13.64
C ILE A 376 -15.62 6.70 -14.99
N PRO A 377 -16.89 6.44 -15.31
CA PRO A 377 -17.30 5.91 -16.61
C PRO A 377 -16.75 6.71 -17.80
N ASP A 378 -16.46 6.00 -18.90
CA ASP A 378 -16.20 6.59 -20.22
C ASP A 378 -17.50 7.06 -20.90
N ALA A 379 -17.35 7.89 -21.94
CA ALA A 379 -18.42 8.18 -22.87
C ALA A 379 -18.64 6.99 -23.82
N PRO A 380 -19.88 6.74 -24.31
CA PRO A 380 -20.16 5.69 -25.30
C PRO A 380 -19.40 5.79 -26.64
N SER A 381 -18.58 6.84 -26.82
CA SER A 381 -17.75 7.07 -28.01
C SER A 381 -16.24 6.96 -27.78
N GLY A 382 -15.75 6.60 -26.58
CA GLY A 382 -14.30 6.50 -26.32
C GLY A 382 -13.55 7.82 -26.20
N ASN A 383 -14.25 8.92 -25.94
CA ASN A 383 -13.66 10.26 -25.86
C ASN A 383 -13.50 10.77 -24.42
N GLY A 384 -13.88 9.96 -23.43
CA GLY A 384 -13.99 10.36 -22.02
C GLY A 384 -15.24 11.20 -21.71
N LEU A 385 -15.58 11.20 -20.42
CA LEU A 385 -16.45 12.18 -19.79
C LEU A 385 -15.61 13.15 -18.95
N SER A 386 -16.19 14.30 -18.60
CA SER A 386 -15.64 15.21 -17.58
C SER A 386 -16.68 15.40 -16.48
N ASN A 387 -16.24 15.32 -15.22
CA ASN A 387 -17.07 15.49 -14.02
C ASN A 387 -16.26 16.23 -12.94
N THR A 388 -16.92 16.55 -11.83
CA THR A 388 -16.23 16.94 -10.59
C THR A 388 -16.52 15.95 -9.48
N LEU A 389 -15.67 15.94 -8.46
CA LEU A 389 -15.93 15.38 -7.14
C LEU A 389 -15.58 16.43 -6.08
N ASN A 390 -16.36 16.54 -5.00
CA ASN A 390 -16.15 17.59 -4.01
C ASN A 390 -15.18 17.16 -2.91
N VAL A 391 -14.24 18.05 -2.57
CA VAL A 391 -13.20 17.85 -1.56
C VAL A 391 -13.46 18.78 -0.39
N TYR A 392 -13.58 18.18 0.79
CA TYR A 392 -13.81 18.82 2.07
C TYR A 392 -12.54 18.71 2.92
N VAL A 393 -12.31 19.70 3.79
CA VAL A 393 -11.23 19.72 4.78
C VAL A 393 -11.86 20.01 6.13
N ASN A 394 -11.65 19.13 7.13
CA ASN A 394 -12.30 19.22 8.44
C ASN A 394 -13.83 19.43 8.33
N ASN A 395 -14.48 18.65 7.45
CA ASN A 395 -15.90 18.75 7.06
C ASN A 395 -16.37 20.09 6.42
N VAL A 396 -15.50 21.05 6.14
CA VAL A 396 -15.82 22.27 5.37
C VAL A 396 -15.48 22.08 3.90
N PHE A 397 -16.37 22.47 2.97
CA PHE A 397 -16.08 22.40 1.53
C PHE A 397 -14.87 23.28 1.18
N ALA A 398 -13.85 22.70 0.55
CA ALA A 398 -12.60 23.38 0.23
C ALA A 398 -12.42 23.60 -1.28
N LYS A 399 -12.71 22.58 -2.11
CA LYS A 399 -12.59 22.68 -3.57
C LYS A 399 -13.34 21.55 -4.28
N SER A 400 -13.66 21.76 -5.56
CA SER A 400 -14.05 20.66 -6.45
C SER A 400 -12.81 20.17 -7.20
N LEU A 401 -12.56 18.87 -7.16
CA LEU A 401 -11.56 18.17 -7.96
C LEU A 401 -12.15 17.92 -9.36
N ASN A 402 -11.48 18.38 -10.41
CA ASN A 402 -11.87 18.13 -11.80
C ASN A 402 -11.39 16.74 -12.23
N LEU A 403 -12.31 15.91 -12.73
CA LEU A 403 -12.05 14.52 -13.13
C LEU A 403 -12.38 14.33 -14.61
N THR A 404 -11.61 13.51 -15.32
CA THR A 404 -11.93 13.10 -16.68
C THR A 404 -11.54 11.64 -16.95
N SER A 405 -12.35 10.93 -17.74
CA SER A 405 -12.02 9.59 -18.26
C SER A 405 -11.37 9.64 -19.65
N ARG A 406 -10.94 10.83 -20.11
CA ARG A 406 -10.38 11.05 -21.47
C ARG A 406 -9.05 10.35 -21.74
N TYR A 407 -8.28 10.05 -20.70
CA TYR A 407 -6.93 9.47 -20.81
C TYR A 407 -6.85 8.03 -20.29
N SER A 408 -7.86 7.58 -19.56
CA SER A 408 -8.11 6.18 -19.21
C SER A 408 -9.03 5.52 -20.24
N TRP A 409 -9.51 4.30 -19.96
CA TRP A 409 -10.41 3.50 -20.79
C TRP A 409 -9.85 3.14 -22.16
N LEU A 410 -8.95 2.16 -22.15
CA LEU A 410 -8.60 1.39 -23.33
C LEU A 410 -9.42 0.09 -23.40
N TYR A 411 -9.46 -0.50 -24.59
CA TYR A 411 -10.35 -1.61 -24.92
C TYR A 411 -9.67 -2.62 -25.85
N GLY A 412 -10.15 -3.86 -25.85
CA GLY A 412 -9.68 -4.92 -26.76
C GLY A 412 -8.46 -5.67 -26.23
N ASN A 413 -7.51 -6.01 -27.10
CA ASN A 413 -6.37 -6.88 -26.77
C ASN A 413 -5.19 -6.09 -26.15
N GLU A 414 -4.56 -6.64 -25.11
CA GLU A 414 -3.41 -6.07 -24.40
C GLU A 414 -2.19 -5.72 -25.27
N ALA A 415 -1.92 -6.52 -26.31
CA ALA A 415 -0.82 -6.27 -27.24
C ALA A 415 -1.13 -5.14 -28.25
N SER A 416 -2.40 -4.80 -28.47
CA SER A 416 -2.85 -3.76 -29.41
C SER A 416 -4.17 -3.13 -28.94
N PRO A 417 -4.14 -2.34 -27.84
CA PRO A 417 -5.34 -1.75 -27.26
C PRO A 417 -5.87 -0.59 -28.12
N SER A 418 -7.16 -0.32 -28.02
CA SER A 418 -7.87 0.75 -28.72
C SER A 418 -8.61 1.65 -27.73
N ASN A 419 -8.76 2.94 -28.03
CA ASN A 419 -9.61 3.87 -27.32
C ASN A 419 -11.07 3.88 -27.84
N SER A 420 -11.52 2.81 -28.51
CA SER A 420 -12.92 2.62 -28.90
C SER A 420 -13.61 1.56 -28.03
N PRO A 421 -14.72 1.88 -27.34
CA PRO A 421 -15.53 0.89 -26.60
C PRO A 421 -16.01 -0.29 -27.46
N SER A 422 -16.03 -0.15 -28.79
CA SER A 422 -16.38 -1.23 -29.71
C SER A 422 -15.28 -2.29 -29.92
N ALA A 423 -14.08 -2.10 -29.35
CA ALA A 423 -12.92 -2.96 -29.60
C ALA A 423 -12.82 -4.20 -28.69
N GLY A 424 -13.59 -4.26 -27.60
CA GLY A 424 -13.65 -5.43 -26.72
C GLY A 424 -13.82 -5.05 -25.24
N ALA A 425 -13.35 -5.93 -24.34
CA ALA A 425 -13.34 -5.66 -22.90
C ALA A 425 -12.47 -4.45 -22.55
N ALA A 426 -12.86 -3.71 -21.50
CA ALA A 426 -12.16 -2.54 -20.99
C ALA A 426 -10.87 -2.92 -20.24
N ARG A 427 -9.96 -1.95 -20.13
CA ARG A 427 -8.67 -2.01 -19.42
C ARG A 427 -8.11 -0.59 -19.22
N PHE A 428 -7.19 -0.42 -18.28
CA PHE A 428 -6.60 0.88 -17.93
C PHE A 428 -7.69 1.93 -17.58
N ILE A 429 -8.58 1.58 -16.65
CA ILE A 429 -9.82 2.32 -16.34
C ILE A 429 -9.64 3.43 -15.29
N TYR A 430 -8.41 3.64 -14.81
CA TYR A 430 -8.04 4.62 -13.79
C TYR A 430 -7.13 5.72 -14.36
N ASP A 431 -7.31 6.95 -13.88
CA ASP A 431 -6.45 8.11 -14.16
C ASP A 431 -6.14 8.87 -12.85
N GLU A 432 -5.29 9.90 -12.90
CA GLU A 432 -5.01 10.78 -11.75
C GLU A 432 -5.48 12.21 -11.99
N ALA A 433 -5.99 12.85 -10.93
CA ALA A 433 -6.41 14.24 -10.94
C ALA A 433 -5.80 14.99 -9.77
N ASN A 434 -5.43 16.26 -9.98
CA ASN A 434 -4.67 17.06 -9.02
C ASN A 434 -5.28 18.45 -8.77
N ILE A 435 -5.20 18.90 -7.51
CA ILE A 435 -5.54 20.26 -7.06
C ILE A 435 -4.48 20.80 -6.09
N MET A 436 -4.34 22.12 -6.06
CA MET A 436 -3.66 22.86 -5.00
C MET A 436 -4.73 23.57 -4.16
N PHE A 437 -4.61 23.48 -2.84
CA PHE A 437 -5.46 24.18 -1.88
C PHE A 437 -4.98 25.63 -1.70
N ASP A 438 -5.89 26.52 -1.29
CA ASP A 438 -5.60 27.96 -1.19
C ASP A 438 -4.81 28.32 0.09
N ASN A 439 -4.69 27.36 1.02
CA ASN A 439 -3.95 27.46 2.28
C ASN A 439 -3.30 26.10 2.61
N THR A 440 -2.28 26.09 3.47
CA THR A 440 -1.77 24.84 4.06
C THR A 440 -2.76 24.26 5.06
N ILE A 441 -3.08 22.99 4.87
CA ILE A 441 -3.83 22.10 5.77
C ILE A 441 -2.82 21.51 6.77
N PRO A 442 -2.98 21.69 8.09
CA PRO A 442 -2.10 21.09 9.08
C PRO A 442 -2.16 19.56 9.13
N ALA A 443 -1.08 18.93 9.60
CA ALA A 443 -1.07 17.53 10.03
C ALA A 443 -2.20 17.24 11.03
N GLY A 444 -2.80 16.05 10.94
CA GLY A 444 -3.91 15.61 11.78
C GLY A 444 -5.30 16.12 11.37
N SER A 445 -5.41 16.97 10.35
CA SER A 445 -6.68 17.39 9.75
C SER A 445 -7.36 16.23 9.00
N THR A 446 -8.66 16.32 8.75
CA THR A 446 -9.33 15.42 7.79
C THR A 446 -9.39 16.04 6.39
N ILE A 447 -9.26 15.20 5.36
CA ILE A 447 -9.56 15.52 3.96
C ILE A 447 -10.53 14.45 3.44
N LYS A 448 -11.68 14.87 2.90
CA LYS A 448 -12.77 13.98 2.50
C LYS A 448 -13.19 14.21 1.05
N LEU A 449 -13.23 13.13 0.28
CA LEU A 449 -13.75 13.09 -1.09
C LEU A 449 -15.20 12.61 -1.04
N GLN A 450 -16.15 13.44 -1.48
CA GLN A 450 -17.58 13.21 -1.30
C GLN A 450 -18.38 13.48 -2.59
N LYS A 451 -19.34 12.59 -2.89
CA LYS A 451 -20.31 12.74 -3.99
C LYS A 451 -21.54 13.54 -3.51
N ASP A 452 -21.58 14.81 -3.83
CA ASP A 452 -22.71 15.72 -3.53
C ASP A 452 -23.80 15.69 -4.62
N PRO A 453 -24.96 16.36 -4.45
CA PRO A 453 -26.04 16.38 -5.46
C PRO A 453 -25.61 16.90 -6.85
N ALA A 454 -24.56 17.72 -6.92
CA ALA A 454 -24.01 18.24 -8.17
C ALA A 454 -23.01 17.28 -8.85
N ASN A 455 -22.53 16.25 -8.15
CA ASN A 455 -21.57 15.28 -8.67
C ASN A 455 -22.34 14.13 -9.33
N THR A 456 -22.59 14.22 -10.65
CA THR A 456 -23.63 13.43 -11.33
C THR A 456 -23.27 11.99 -11.67
N THR A 457 -21.98 11.63 -11.78
CA THR A 457 -21.55 10.27 -12.17
C THR A 457 -21.29 9.36 -10.96
N THR A 458 -20.90 8.10 -11.20
CA THR A 458 -20.34 7.19 -10.19
C THR A 458 -18.82 7.28 -10.17
N TYR A 459 -18.20 7.08 -9.01
CA TYR A 459 -16.75 7.18 -8.83
C TYR A 459 -16.21 5.93 -8.14
N ALA A 460 -14.99 5.53 -8.48
CA ALA A 460 -14.13 4.73 -7.61
C ALA A 460 -12.89 5.56 -7.26
N ILE A 461 -12.53 5.60 -5.98
CA ILE A 461 -11.30 6.20 -5.47
C ILE A 461 -10.36 5.06 -5.08
N ASP A 462 -9.16 5.08 -5.64
CA ASP A 462 -8.10 4.11 -5.38
C ASP A 462 -7.26 4.57 -4.17
N PHE A 463 -6.65 5.75 -4.28
CA PHE A 463 -5.92 6.40 -3.19
C PHE A 463 -5.90 7.92 -3.36
N ILE A 464 -5.38 8.61 -2.34
CA ILE A 464 -4.88 9.98 -2.48
C ILE A 464 -3.38 10.08 -2.18
N SER A 465 -2.74 11.10 -2.75
CA SER A 465 -1.38 11.54 -2.38
C SER A 465 -1.40 13.01 -1.93
N LEU A 466 -0.71 13.32 -0.82
CA LEU A 466 -0.69 14.65 -0.21
C LEU A 466 0.75 15.17 -0.07
N GLU A 467 1.00 16.43 -0.45
CA GLU A 467 2.33 17.04 -0.44
C GLU A 467 2.29 18.46 0.16
N GLN A 468 3.37 18.94 0.76
CA GLN A 468 3.54 20.34 1.12
C GLN A 468 4.60 20.97 0.21
N VAL A 469 4.19 21.88 -0.66
CA VAL A 469 5.04 22.49 -1.69
C VAL A 469 5.08 24.01 -1.60
N SER A 470 6.15 24.58 -2.15
CA SER A 470 6.40 26.02 -2.26
C SER A 470 7.13 26.32 -3.56
N PRO A 471 6.87 27.46 -4.23
CA PRO A 471 7.51 27.77 -5.50
C PRO A 471 8.99 28.09 -5.31
N LEU A 472 9.84 27.50 -6.14
CA LEU A 472 11.28 27.78 -6.18
C LEU A 472 11.54 29.10 -6.92
N PRO A 473 12.39 30.01 -6.39
CA PRO A 473 12.72 31.27 -7.04
C PRO A 473 13.73 31.09 -8.19
N ASN A 474 13.94 32.14 -8.98
CA ASN A 474 15.04 32.20 -9.95
C ASN A 474 16.39 32.06 -9.22
N PRO A 475 17.24 31.06 -9.55
CA PRO A 475 18.49 30.83 -8.83
C PRO A 475 19.52 31.98 -8.92
N ASP A 476 19.56 32.69 -10.05
CA ASP A 476 20.34 33.93 -10.23
C ASP A 476 19.74 34.73 -11.41
N PRO A 477 18.94 35.78 -11.14
CA PRO A 477 18.37 36.66 -12.18
C PRO A 477 19.40 37.35 -13.09
N SER A 478 20.69 37.29 -12.76
CA SER A 478 21.78 37.82 -13.56
C SER A 478 22.42 36.78 -14.51
N GLN A 479 22.14 35.48 -14.33
CA GLN A 479 22.63 34.36 -15.16
C GLN A 479 21.51 33.54 -15.84
N TYR A 480 20.26 33.67 -15.38
CA TYR A 480 19.11 32.96 -15.93
C TYR A 480 18.13 33.91 -16.64
N VAL A 481 17.89 33.67 -17.93
CA VAL A 481 16.86 34.38 -18.70
C VAL A 481 15.48 33.96 -18.22
N THR A 482 14.57 34.91 -18.04
CA THR A 482 13.15 34.64 -17.74
C THR A 482 12.31 34.95 -19.00
N PRO A 483 11.49 34.01 -19.52
CA PRO A 483 10.61 34.29 -20.65
C PRO A 483 9.64 35.45 -20.37
N THR A 484 9.34 36.23 -21.41
CA THR A 484 8.46 37.41 -21.29
C THR A 484 6.99 37.08 -21.04
N ASN A 485 6.58 35.84 -21.31
CA ASN A 485 5.27 35.25 -21.03
C ASN A 485 5.37 33.72 -21.13
N THR A 486 4.27 32.99 -20.97
CA THR A 486 4.25 31.51 -20.98
C THR A 486 4.10 30.86 -22.36
N THR A 487 4.14 31.62 -23.46
CA THR A 487 4.03 31.04 -24.81
C THR A 487 5.29 30.27 -25.20
N HIS A 488 5.11 29.24 -26.04
CA HIS A 488 6.22 28.49 -26.67
C HIS A 488 7.27 29.43 -27.32
N GLN A 489 6.82 30.48 -28.02
CA GLN A 489 7.75 31.42 -28.68
C GLN A 489 8.62 32.20 -27.70
N ALA A 490 8.09 32.60 -26.54
CA ALA A 490 8.84 33.31 -25.50
C ALA A 490 9.85 32.39 -24.78
N VAL A 491 9.49 31.12 -24.55
CA VAL A 491 10.40 30.12 -23.98
C VAL A 491 11.54 29.78 -24.96
N GLN A 492 11.25 29.58 -26.25
CA GLN A 492 12.29 29.36 -27.26
C GLN A 492 13.21 30.57 -27.41
N GLN A 493 12.67 31.80 -27.38
CA GLN A 493 13.48 33.03 -27.39
C GLN A 493 14.42 33.14 -26.16
N ALA A 494 14.00 32.65 -24.99
CA ALA A 494 14.86 32.61 -23.82
C ALA A 494 16.01 31.58 -23.98
N LEU A 495 15.73 30.39 -24.53
CA LEU A 495 16.76 29.41 -24.88
C LEU A 495 17.74 29.97 -25.93
N ASP A 496 17.21 30.67 -26.93
CA ASP A 496 18.00 31.31 -27.99
C ASP A 496 18.95 32.38 -27.42
N GLN A 497 18.50 33.20 -26.46
CA GLN A 497 19.33 34.20 -25.79
C GLN A 497 20.48 33.58 -25.00
N VAL A 498 20.26 32.48 -24.29
CA VAL A 498 21.33 31.78 -23.53
C VAL A 498 22.39 31.17 -24.46
N ARG A 499 21.95 30.64 -25.61
CA ARG A 499 22.83 30.10 -26.66
C ARG A 499 23.63 31.20 -27.38
N MET A 500 23.00 32.35 -27.62
CA MET A 500 23.60 33.47 -28.39
C MET A 500 24.43 34.45 -27.54
N ASP A 501 24.46 34.32 -26.21
CA ASP A 501 25.24 35.18 -25.33
C ASP A 501 26.76 35.11 -25.60
N PRO A 502 27.39 36.19 -26.12
CA PRO A 502 28.83 36.21 -26.40
C PRO A 502 29.69 36.39 -25.15
N THR A 503 29.09 36.69 -23.99
CA THR A 503 29.82 36.88 -22.72
C THR A 503 30.01 35.58 -21.94
N GLY A 504 29.23 34.54 -22.26
CA GLY A 504 29.20 33.27 -21.54
C GLY A 504 28.55 33.34 -20.14
N LYS A 505 28.05 34.52 -19.73
CA LYS A 505 27.44 34.77 -18.41
C LYS A 505 26.08 34.08 -18.25
N LEU A 506 25.30 33.98 -19.32
CA LEU A 506 24.01 33.30 -19.28
C LEU A 506 24.21 31.78 -19.31
N ILE A 507 23.67 31.08 -18.32
CA ILE A 507 23.81 29.61 -18.18
C ILE A 507 22.48 28.86 -18.29
N GLY A 508 21.35 29.57 -18.26
CA GLY A 508 20.05 28.92 -18.12
C GLY A 508 18.84 29.79 -18.42
N VAL A 509 17.69 29.12 -18.47
CA VAL A 509 16.35 29.72 -18.54
C VAL A 509 15.62 29.36 -17.24
N TYR A 510 15.18 30.38 -16.51
CA TYR A 510 14.25 30.19 -15.40
C TYR A 510 12.81 30.32 -15.89
N LEU A 511 11.97 29.37 -15.52
CA LEU A 511 10.56 29.31 -15.85
C LEU A 511 9.75 29.58 -14.56
N PRO A 512 9.11 30.75 -14.43
CA PRO A 512 8.22 31.05 -13.31
C PRO A 512 7.08 30.05 -13.10
N ALA A 513 6.34 30.22 -12.01
CA ALA A 513 5.04 29.59 -11.84
C ALA A 513 4.08 30.06 -12.95
N GLY A 514 3.41 29.11 -13.62
CA GLY A 514 2.53 29.39 -14.74
C GLY A 514 2.20 28.14 -15.56
N THR A 515 1.16 28.25 -16.40
CA THR A 515 0.80 27.24 -17.39
C THR A 515 1.32 27.66 -18.77
N TYR A 516 2.05 26.76 -19.41
CA TYR A 516 2.78 26.97 -20.66
C TYR A 516 2.19 26.07 -21.74
N GLU A 517 1.24 26.58 -22.53
CA GLU A 517 0.70 25.82 -23.67
C GLU A 517 1.75 25.73 -24.79
N THR A 518 1.99 24.52 -25.26
CA THR A 518 2.98 24.21 -26.29
C THR A 518 2.38 23.29 -27.35
N GLY A 519 2.67 23.55 -28.62
CA GLY A 519 2.21 22.72 -29.75
C GLY A 519 3.34 22.02 -30.52
N ALA A 520 4.57 22.09 -29.99
CA ALA A 520 5.77 21.52 -30.60
C ALA A 520 6.90 21.39 -29.54
N LYS A 521 7.94 20.62 -29.87
CA LYS A 521 9.17 20.49 -29.07
C LYS A 521 10.09 21.71 -29.15
N PHE A 522 10.59 22.17 -28.01
CA PHE A 522 11.67 23.16 -27.91
C PHE A 522 13.00 22.62 -28.42
N GLN A 523 13.83 23.48 -29.01
CA GLN A 523 15.10 23.12 -29.63
C GLN A 523 16.29 23.62 -28.79
N VAL A 524 17.13 22.68 -28.35
CA VAL A 524 18.30 22.92 -27.47
C VAL A 524 19.57 22.44 -28.17
N TYR A 525 20.48 23.36 -28.50
CA TYR A 525 21.66 23.04 -29.32
C TYR A 525 22.78 24.08 -29.16
N GLY A 526 24.00 23.70 -29.55
CA GLY A 526 25.15 24.60 -29.71
C GLY A 526 25.85 25.10 -28.43
N LYS A 527 25.17 25.05 -27.28
CA LYS A 527 25.75 25.25 -25.94
C LYS A 527 24.87 24.52 -24.90
N PRO A 528 25.42 23.92 -23.83
CA PRO A 528 24.62 23.43 -22.71
C PRO A 528 23.83 24.54 -22.01
N VAL A 529 22.63 24.19 -21.52
CA VAL A 529 21.70 25.11 -20.86
C VAL A 529 21.05 24.47 -19.64
N LYS A 530 20.78 25.28 -18.61
CA LYS A 530 19.97 24.89 -17.45
C LYS A 530 18.54 25.42 -17.57
N VAL A 531 17.60 24.57 -17.93
CA VAL A 531 16.16 24.88 -17.96
C VAL A 531 15.56 24.50 -16.61
N VAL A 532 15.21 25.49 -15.79
CA VAL A 532 14.79 25.29 -14.39
C VAL A 532 13.45 25.97 -14.10
N GLY A 533 12.49 25.22 -13.58
CA GLY A 533 11.18 25.74 -13.18
C GLY A 533 11.05 26.07 -11.70
N ALA A 534 9.89 26.61 -11.33
CA ALA A 534 9.49 26.94 -9.96
C ALA A 534 9.00 25.71 -9.16
N GLY A 535 9.17 24.49 -9.66
CA GLY A 535 8.65 23.24 -9.10
C GLY A 535 7.54 22.63 -9.98
N PRO A 536 7.38 21.30 -10.03
CA PRO A 536 6.46 20.64 -10.95
C PRO A 536 4.97 20.99 -10.72
N TRP A 537 4.58 21.35 -9.50
CA TRP A 537 3.25 21.87 -9.20
C TRP A 537 2.99 23.29 -9.74
N TYR A 538 4.06 24.06 -10.01
CA TYR A 538 3.99 25.49 -10.31
C TYR A 538 4.29 25.81 -11.77
N THR A 539 5.33 25.21 -12.35
CA THR A 539 5.70 25.38 -13.77
C THR A 539 5.16 24.18 -14.54
N ARG A 540 4.03 24.37 -15.24
CA ARG A 540 3.29 23.29 -15.91
C ARG A 540 3.23 23.53 -17.41
N PHE A 541 3.95 22.74 -18.19
CA PHE A 541 3.75 22.65 -19.64
C PHE A 541 2.51 21.80 -19.93
N VAL A 542 1.72 22.23 -20.92
CA VAL A 542 0.51 21.53 -21.37
C VAL A 542 0.49 21.42 -22.89
N ALA A 543 -0.05 20.31 -23.40
CA ALA A 543 -0.42 20.18 -24.81
C ALA A 543 -1.73 20.94 -25.10
N PRO A 544 -2.03 21.30 -26.37
CA PRO A 544 -3.16 22.16 -26.68
C PRO A 544 -4.48 21.42 -26.48
N SER A 545 -5.42 22.06 -25.78
CA SER A 545 -6.72 21.46 -25.41
C SER A 545 -7.63 21.15 -26.61
N ASN A 546 -7.39 21.79 -27.76
CA ASN A 546 -8.09 21.57 -29.02
C ASN A 546 -7.42 20.54 -29.94
N GLN A 547 -6.42 19.80 -29.44
CA GLN A 547 -5.69 18.76 -30.17
C GLN A 547 -5.72 17.41 -29.40
N THR A 548 -5.11 16.39 -29.98
CA THR A 548 -4.93 15.06 -29.39
C THR A 548 -3.67 14.46 -30.01
N ASN A 549 -2.88 13.73 -29.23
CA ASN A 549 -1.58 13.16 -29.63
C ASN A 549 -0.56 14.20 -30.16
N THR A 550 -0.44 15.37 -29.52
CA THR A 550 0.51 16.43 -29.90
C THR A 550 1.92 16.16 -29.37
N ASP A 551 2.92 16.13 -30.25
CA ASP A 551 4.33 15.96 -29.87
C ASP A 551 4.93 17.23 -29.24
N ILE A 552 5.16 17.19 -27.92
CA ILE A 552 5.71 18.30 -27.14
C ILE A 552 6.89 17.85 -26.27
N GLY A 553 7.57 18.80 -25.64
CA GLY A 553 8.77 18.54 -24.83
C GLY A 553 10.00 19.23 -25.42
N PHE A 554 11.12 18.51 -25.46
CA PHE A 554 12.39 19.01 -25.96
C PHE A 554 13.00 18.08 -27.01
N SER A 555 13.86 18.67 -27.86
CA SER A 555 14.86 18.02 -28.70
C SER A 555 16.23 18.60 -28.36
N ALA A 556 17.24 17.75 -28.25
CA ALA A 556 18.63 18.15 -28.01
C ALA A 556 19.58 17.56 -29.08
N SER A 557 20.73 18.20 -29.29
CA SER A 557 21.84 17.67 -30.09
C SER A 557 23.15 17.77 -29.31
N ALA A 558 24.20 17.04 -29.72
CA ALA A 558 25.49 16.94 -29.02
C ALA A 558 26.13 18.30 -28.62
N GLY A 559 25.82 19.39 -29.33
CA GLY A 559 26.25 20.73 -28.92
C GLY A 559 25.65 21.23 -27.60
N ALA A 560 24.67 20.51 -27.02
CA ALA A 560 24.02 20.78 -25.75
C ALA A 560 24.43 19.83 -24.62
N ASP A 561 25.44 18.98 -24.82
CA ASP A 561 25.97 18.07 -23.81
C ASP A 561 26.29 18.79 -22.49
N GLY A 562 25.83 18.24 -21.36
CA GLY A 562 25.87 18.90 -20.05
C GLY A 562 24.65 19.76 -19.70
N SER A 563 23.57 19.73 -20.49
CA SER A 563 22.33 20.46 -20.17
C SER A 563 21.57 19.87 -18.98
N THR A 564 20.84 20.73 -18.27
CA THR A 564 19.99 20.37 -17.13
C THR A 564 18.54 20.74 -17.40
N PHE A 565 17.60 19.86 -17.08
CA PHE A 565 16.16 20.08 -17.09
C PHE A 565 15.62 19.78 -15.69
N ALA A 566 15.04 20.75 -14.98
CA ALA A 566 14.62 20.52 -13.61
C ALA A 566 13.38 21.31 -13.15
N ASN A 567 12.67 20.75 -12.16
CA ASN A 567 11.62 21.43 -11.38
C ASN A 567 10.42 21.93 -12.22
N PHE A 568 9.93 21.14 -13.16
CA PHE A 568 8.71 21.46 -13.94
C PHE A 568 7.93 20.21 -14.34
N ALA A 569 6.68 20.39 -14.77
CA ALA A 569 5.80 19.32 -15.22
C ALA A 569 5.42 19.42 -16.69
N TYR A 570 5.04 18.29 -17.30
CA TYR A 570 4.54 18.15 -18.68
C TYR A 570 3.27 17.29 -18.69
N PHE A 571 2.12 17.89 -19.00
CA PHE A 571 0.85 17.20 -19.19
C PHE A 571 0.52 17.14 -20.69
N GLY A 572 0.44 15.95 -21.25
CA GLY A 572 0.14 15.74 -22.66
C GLY A 572 -1.35 15.76 -22.99
N ASN A 573 -1.65 15.36 -24.23
CA ASN A 573 -3.02 15.14 -24.70
C ASN A 573 -3.12 13.83 -25.52
N TYR A 574 -2.23 12.85 -25.26
CA TYR A 574 -2.36 11.52 -25.82
C TYR A 574 -3.48 10.75 -25.11
N ASN A 575 -4.27 9.98 -25.84
CA ASN A 575 -5.28 9.07 -25.28
C ASN A 575 -5.20 7.63 -25.84
N ILE A 576 -4.13 7.33 -26.58
CA ILE A 576 -3.78 6.01 -27.11
C ILE A 576 -2.30 6.02 -27.47
N ARG A 577 -1.67 4.84 -27.44
CA ARG A 577 -0.27 4.67 -27.85
C ARG A 577 -0.04 5.07 -29.32
N ASP A 578 1.03 5.81 -29.56
CA ASP A 578 1.53 6.18 -30.88
C ASP A 578 3.06 6.16 -30.88
N ASP A 579 3.65 5.05 -31.36
CA ASP A 579 5.11 4.84 -31.31
C ASP A 579 5.91 5.89 -32.11
N ARG A 580 5.27 6.65 -33.01
CA ARG A 580 5.92 7.64 -33.89
C ARG A 580 6.41 8.90 -33.17
N ALA A 581 5.85 9.24 -32.01
CA ALA A 581 6.05 10.53 -31.34
C ALA A 581 5.90 10.42 -29.80
N GLY A 582 5.80 11.55 -29.09
CA GLY A 582 5.21 11.64 -27.74
C GLY A 582 6.15 11.34 -26.57
N LYS A 583 7.47 11.30 -26.79
CA LYS A 583 8.46 11.16 -25.71
C LYS A 583 8.95 12.55 -25.32
N VAL A 584 8.72 13.02 -24.08
CA VAL A 584 9.02 14.42 -23.68
C VAL A 584 10.49 14.77 -23.98
N PHE A 585 11.40 13.88 -23.61
CA PHE A 585 12.81 13.90 -24.00
C PHE A 585 13.09 12.71 -24.93
N ALA A 586 13.38 13.01 -26.19
CA ALA A 586 13.72 12.03 -27.23
C ALA A 586 15.11 12.38 -27.76
N PHE A 587 16.15 11.88 -27.10
CA PHE A 587 17.53 12.36 -27.28
C PHE A 587 18.43 11.27 -27.87
N THR A 588 19.32 11.67 -28.78
CA THR A 588 20.18 10.77 -29.54
C THR A 588 21.58 11.37 -29.66
N ASN A 589 22.64 10.60 -29.38
CA ASN A 589 24.02 11.07 -29.40
C ASN A 589 24.24 12.33 -28.55
N VAL A 590 23.90 12.27 -27.26
CA VAL A 590 24.16 13.35 -26.27
C VAL A 590 24.71 12.76 -24.97
N ALA A 591 25.47 13.56 -24.23
CA ALA A 591 26.13 13.12 -23.00
C ALA A 591 26.02 14.11 -21.84
N ASN A 592 26.23 13.60 -20.62
CA ASN A 592 26.33 14.37 -19.36
C ASN A 592 25.04 15.13 -18.99
N MET A 593 23.88 14.69 -19.49
CA MET A 593 22.61 15.39 -19.28
C MET A 593 22.08 15.17 -17.86
N THR A 594 21.27 16.09 -17.34
CA THR A 594 20.64 15.95 -16.02
C THR A 594 19.14 16.27 -16.07
N PHE A 595 18.32 15.39 -15.49
CA PHE A 595 16.89 15.55 -15.33
C PHE A 595 16.54 15.38 -13.85
N ASP A 596 15.92 16.38 -13.23
CA ASP A 596 15.74 16.44 -11.76
C ASP A 596 14.36 16.99 -11.38
N ASN A 597 13.56 16.23 -10.64
CA ASN A 597 12.24 16.66 -10.14
C ASN A 597 11.29 17.07 -11.29
N ILE A 598 11.16 16.21 -12.30
CA ILE A 598 10.22 16.34 -13.41
C ILE A 598 8.94 15.55 -13.11
N TRP A 599 7.78 16.05 -13.55
CA TRP A 599 6.51 15.31 -13.51
C TRP A 599 5.94 15.20 -14.94
N VAL A 600 5.66 13.99 -15.43
CA VAL A 600 5.10 13.75 -16.77
C VAL A 600 3.82 12.93 -16.69
N GLU A 601 2.77 13.38 -17.39
CA GLU A 601 1.51 12.65 -17.57
C GLU A 601 0.98 12.72 -19.02
N HIS A 602 0.20 11.71 -19.43
CA HIS A 602 -0.55 11.66 -20.70
C HIS A 602 0.31 11.85 -21.97
N GLN A 603 1.51 11.26 -21.93
CA GLN A 603 2.53 11.21 -23.00
C GLN A 603 2.83 9.74 -23.37
N MET A 604 3.66 9.48 -24.39
CA MET A 604 4.22 8.13 -24.59
C MET A 604 5.23 7.79 -23.49
N CYS A 605 6.24 8.64 -23.30
CA CYS A 605 7.31 8.45 -22.33
C CYS A 605 7.76 9.78 -21.73
N MET A 606 8.39 9.77 -20.55
CA MET A 606 9.22 10.91 -20.14
C MET A 606 10.51 10.94 -20.96
N PHE A 607 11.23 9.82 -21.02
CA PHE A 607 12.57 9.77 -21.60
C PHE A 607 12.79 8.54 -22.49
N TRP A 608 13.31 8.78 -23.69
CA TRP A 608 13.89 7.75 -24.56
C TRP A 608 15.26 8.23 -25.05
N GLY A 609 16.31 7.53 -24.64
CA GLY A 609 17.70 7.83 -25.01
C GLY A 609 18.25 6.79 -25.98
N GLN A 610 18.86 7.22 -27.08
CA GLN A 610 19.58 6.36 -28.03
C GLN A 610 21.04 6.79 -28.10
N ASN A 611 21.99 5.92 -27.71
CA ASN A 611 23.41 6.29 -27.62
C ASN A 611 23.60 7.57 -26.76
N VAL A 612 23.06 7.52 -25.54
CA VAL A 612 23.13 8.59 -24.54
C VAL A 612 23.99 8.14 -23.37
N ASP A 613 24.94 8.99 -22.97
CA ASP A 613 25.98 8.63 -21.98
C ASP A 613 26.01 9.55 -20.75
N ASN A 614 26.52 9.02 -19.63
CA ASN A 614 26.83 9.75 -18.39
C ASN A 614 25.66 10.62 -17.86
N THR A 615 24.41 10.24 -18.18
CA THR A 615 23.22 11.05 -17.94
C THR A 615 22.53 10.65 -16.64
N ILE A 616 22.06 11.64 -15.87
CA ILE A 616 21.39 11.45 -14.58
C ILE A 616 19.90 11.77 -14.71
N ILE A 617 19.01 10.84 -14.35
CA ILE A 617 17.56 11.06 -14.24
C ILE A 617 17.12 10.75 -12.81
N LYS A 618 16.57 11.74 -12.10
CA LYS A 618 16.23 11.57 -10.68
C LYS A 618 15.03 12.39 -10.18
N ASN A 619 14.54 12.01 -9.00
CA ASN A 619 13.48 12.67 -8.22
C ASN A 619 12.14 12.84 -8.97
N SER A 620 11.94 12.12 -10.07
CA SER A 620 10.88 12.41 -11.05
C SER A 620 9.67 11.48 -10.90
N ARG A 621 8.52 11.93 -11.41
CA ARG A 621 7.21 11.26 -11.38
C ARG A 621 6.75 11.06 -12.83
N ILE A 622 6.51 9.82 -13.24
CA ILE A 622 6.03 9.53 -14.60
C ILE A 622 4.76 8.69 -14.49
N ARG A 623 3.60 9.29 -14.76
CA ARG A 623 2.30 8.68 -14.47
C ARG A 623 1.41 8.65 -15.70
N ASN A 624 0.56 7.61 -15.82
CA ASN A 624 -0.49 7.52 -16.84
C ASN A 624 0.03 7.82 -18.26
N VAL A 625 1.18 7.19 -18.60
CA VAL A 625 1.83 7.27 -19.91
C VAL A 625 1.53 6.01 -20.73
N PHE A 626 1.48 6.14 -22.05
CA PHE A 626 0.99 5.10 -22.97
C PHE A 626 2.05 4.13 -23.49
N ALA A 627 3.31 4.32 -23.08
CA ALA A 627 4.42 3.40 -23.28
C ALA A 627 5.33 3.43 -22.03
N ASP A 628 6.62 3.21 -22.21
CA ASP A 628 7.68 3.23 -21.21
C ASP A 628 7.72 4.56 -20.43
N ALA A 629 8.13 4.58 -19.15
CA ALA A 629 8.45 5.86 -18.51
C ALA A 629 9.88 6.35 -18.85
N ILE A 630 10.88 5.46 -18.75
CA ILE A 630 12.29 5.72 -19.07
C ILE A 630 12.89 4.51 -19.79
N ASN A 631 13.37 4.69 -21.03
CA ASN A 631 14.13 3.68 -21.76
C ASN A 631 15.48 4.22 -22.26
N PHE A 632 16.52 3.39 -22.21
CA PHE A 632 17.87 3.64 -22.74
C PHE A 632 18.27 2.53 -23.72
N THR A 633 18.71 2.93 -24.92
CA THR A 633 19.00 2.01 -26.03
C THR A 633 20.26 2.39 -26.79
N ASN A 634 20.70 1.53 -27.72
CA ASN A 634 21.66 1.89 -28.76
C ASN A 634 23.06 2.29 -28.28
N GLY A 635 23.61 1.57 -27.30
CA GLY A 635 24.97 1.79 -26.79
C GLY A 635 25.04 2.83 -25.68
N SER A 636 23.93 3.11 -25.01
CA SER A 636 23.86 4.04 -23.88
C SER A 636 24.67 3.54 -22.67
N THR A 637 25.65 4.32 -22.21
CA THR A 637 26.58 3.90 -21.14
C THR A 637 26.62 4.82 -19.91
N ASN A 638 26.96 4.23 -18.75
CA ASN A 638 27.28 4.95 -17.52
C ASN A 638 26.18 5.90 -17.01
N ASN A 639 24.92 5.68 -17.38
CA ASN A 639 23.78 6.50 -16.96
C ASN A 639 23.30 6.12 -15.55
N LEU A 640 22.75 7.09 -14.81
CA LEU A 640 22.21 6.91 -13.47
C LEU A 640 20.72 7.31 -13.42
N VAL A 641 19.84 6.32 -13.30
CA VAL A 641 18.41 6.52 -13.08
C VAL A 641 18.14 6.25 -11.60
N THR A 642 18.03 7.29 -10.77
CA THR A 642 17.98 7.16 -9.30
C THR A 642 16.81 7.91 -8.65
N ASN A 643 16.10 7.29 -7.71
CA ASN A 643 15.01 7.93 -6.94
C ASN A 643 13.85 8.44 -7.82
N ASN A 644 13.22 7.58 -8.63
CA ASN A 644 12.08 7.96 -9.49
C ASN A 644 10.86 7.06 -9.25
N GLU A 645 9.66 7.63 -9.31
CA GLU A 645 8.40 6.90 -9.33
C GLU A 645 7.82 6.85 -10.76
N ALA A 646 7.49 5.65 -11.22
CA ALA A 646 6.63 5.42 -12.37
C ALA A 646 5.29 4.80 -11.93
N ARG A 647 4.18 5.18 -12.57
CA ARG A 647 2.83 4.74 -12.19
C ARG A 647 1.92 4.60 -13.39
N SER A 648 1.11 3.54 -13.46
CA SER A 648 0.18 3.29 -14.58
C SER A 648 0.85 3.39 -15.98
N THR A 649 2.07 2.84 -16.16
CA THR A 649 2.75 2.90 -17.47
C THR A 649 2.16 1.89 -18.46
N GLY A 650 2.14 2.27 -19.74
CA GLY A 650 1.57 1.50 -20.86
C GLY A 650 2.59 0.67 -21.65
N ASP A 651 3.83 0.66 -21.20
CA ASP A 651 4.81 -0.41 -21.44
C ASP A 651 5.81 -0.41 -20.28
N ASP A 652 6.95 -1.09 -20.45
CA ASP A 652 7.99 -1.29 -19.42
C ASP A 652 8.34 0.03 -18.68
N SER A 653 8.04 0.14 -17.38
CA SER A 653 8.18 1.43 -16.67
C SER A 653 9.62 1.94 -16.69
N PHE A 654 10.56 1.07 -16.33
CA PHE A 654 11.99 1.33 -16.47
C PHE A 654 12.58 0.26 -17.39
N ALA A 655 13.27 0.67 -18.44
CA ALA A 655 13.78 -0.23 -19.46
C ALA A 655 15.24 0.07 -19.85
N LEU A 656 15.98 -1.00 -20.15
CA LEU A 656 17.28 -0.95 -20.81
C LEU A 656 17.28 -1.94 -21.97
N PHE A 657 17.23 -1.46 -23.21
CA PHE A 657 17.10 -2.30 -24.41
C PHE A 657 18.34 -2.21 -25.30
N ASN A 658 19.16 -3.27 -25.34
CA ASN A 658 20.44 -3.33 -26.05
C ASN A 658 20.29 -3.49 -27.59
N ALA A 659 19.43 -2.66 -28.18
CA ALA A 659 19.32 -2.46 -29.62
C ALA A 659 20.61 -1.87 -30.19
N VAL A 660 20.84 -2.11 -31.48
CA VAL A 660 22.02 -1.67 -32.25
C VAL A 660 21.63 -1.22 -33.67
N ASP A 661 20.32 -1.03 -33.91
CA ASP A 661 19.70 -0.65 -35.19
C ASP A 661 20.05 0.77 -35.67
N SER A 662 20.51 1.64 -34.77
CA SER A 662 21.21 2.89 -35.09
C SER A 662 22.57 2.70 -35.78
N GLY A 663 23.09 1.47 -35.84
CA GLY A 663 24.41 1.14 -36.37
C GLY A 663 25.56 1.24 -35.37
N THR A 664 25.28 1.31 -34.06
CA THR A 664 26.32 1.42 -33.02
C THR A 664 27.17 0.15 -32.85
N SER A 665 28.46 0.34 -32.61
CA SER A 665 29.38 -0.73 -32.17
C SER A 665 29.22 -1.06 -30.68
N GLU A 666 28.73 -0.13 -29.87
CA GLU A 666 28.75 -0.21 -28.41
C GLU A 666 27.50 -0.87 -27.84
N ASP A 667 27.67 -1.64 -26.75
CA ASP A 667 26.58 -2.21 -25.96
C ASP A 667 26.18 -1.26 -24.82
N ASN A 668 24.92 -1.32 -24.40
CA ASN A 668 24.45 -0.70 -23.18
C ASN A 668 25.22 -1.28 -21.97
N GLN A 669 26.09 -0.50 -21.34
CA GLN A 669 26.95 -0.96 -20.24
C GLN A 669 27.20 0.09 -19.15
N GLY A 670 27.47 -0.36 -17.93
CA GLY A 670 27.81 0.51 -16.79
C GLY A 670 26.63 1.32 -16.23
N ASN A 671 25.42 1.11 -16.73
CA ASN A 671 24.23 1.85 -16.30
C ASN A 671 23.78 1.40 -14.91
N VAL A 672 23.31 2.35 -14.10
CA VAL A 672 22.78 2.11 -12.75
C VAL A 672 21.34 2.61 -12.67
N PHE A 673 20.42 1.71 -12.37
CA PHE A 673 19.01 1.99 -12.09
C PHE A 673 18.76 1.67 -10.62
N GLU A 674 18.45 2.66 -9.80
CA GLU A 674 18.37 2.45 -8.34
C GLU A 674 17.32 3.28 -7.61
N ASN A 675 16.85 2.81 -6.46
CA ASN A 675 15.84 3.50 -5.66
C ASN A 675 14.59 3.80 -6.52
N LEU A 676 14.08 2.82 -7.26
CA LEU A 676 12.99 3.00 -8.22
C LEU A 676 11.69 2.37 -7.74
N THR A 677 10.58 3.10 -7.87
CA THR A 677 9.23 2.61 -7.59
C THR A 677 8.45 2.51 -8.89
N SER A 678 7.89 1.33 -9.18
CA SER A 678 6.93 1.12 -10.27
C SER A 678 5.62 0.58 -9.68
N LEU A 679 4.51 1.25 -9.96
CA LEU A 679 3.18 0.89 -9.47
C LEU A 679 2.20 0.76 -10.63
N LEU A 680 1.34 -0.26 -10.60
CA LEU A 680 0.11 -0.33 -11.40
C LEU A 680 0.35 -0.33 -12.93
N THR A 681 1.52 -0.77 -13.38
CA THR A 681 1.88 -0.92 -14.80
C THR A 681 0.85 -1.77 -15.52
N TRP A 682 0.09 -1.15 -16.44
CA TRP A 682 -1.09 -1.78 -17.03
C TRP A 682 -0.75 -2.66 -18.24
N ARG A 683 0.45 -2.48 -18.81
CA ARG A 683 1.01 -3.29 -19.89
C ARG A 683 2.53 -3.41 -19.73
N ALA A 684 3.08 -4.59 -20.03
CA ALA A 684 4.48 -4.94 -19.80
C ALA A 684 4.92 -4.76 -18.33
N ALA A 685 6.23 -4.67 -18.05
CA ALA A 685 6.80 -4.86 -16.71
C ALA A 685 7.10 -3.56 -15.94
N GLY A 686 7.29 -3.67 -14.62
CA GLY A 686 7.76 -2.54 -13.82
C GLY A 686 9.25 -2.26 -14.01
N LEU A 687 10.04 -3.28 -14.36
CA LEU A 687 11.42 -3.17 -14.82
C LEU A 687 11.67 -4.23 -15.88
N ALA A 688 12.30 -3.84 -16.98
CA ALA A 688 12.76 -4.77 -18.00
C ALA A 688 14.23 -4.55 -18.41
N VAL A 689 14.97 -5.65 -18.47
CA VAL A 689 16.40 -5.67 -18.77
C VAL A 689 16.64 -6.58 -19.98
N TYR A 690 17.02 -5.98 -21.10
CA TYR A 690 17.21 -6.69 -22.36
C TYR A 690 18.66 -6.55 -22.86
N GLY A 691 19.45 -7.61 -22.68
CA GLY A 691 20.84 -7.68 -23.13
C GLY A 691 21.81 -6.74 -22.39
N GLY A 692 22.95 -6.47 -23.03
CA GLY A 692 24.03 -5.66 -22.46
C GLY A 692 24.82 -6.38 -21.37
N PHE A 693 25.70 -5.65 -20.67
CA PHE A 693 26.53 -6.20 -19.59
C PHE A 693 26.99 -5.10 -18.62
N ASN A 694 27.54 -5.47 -17.45
CA ASN A 694 27.99 -4.52 -16.42
C ASN A 694 26.93 -3.49 -15.96
N ASN A 695 25.63 -3.78 -16.15
CA ASN A 695 24.53 -2.92 -15.70
C ASN A 695 24.06 -3.36 -14.30
N THR A 696 23.63 -2.41 -13.46
CA THR A 696 23.19 -2.67 -12.08
C THR A 696 21.80 -2.11 -11.83
N PHE A 697 20.89 -2.93 -11.35
CA PHE A 697 19.51 -2.57 -11.00
C PHE A 697 19.29 -2.85 -9.52
N ARG A 698 19.05 -1.84 -8.65
CA ARG A 698 19.06 -2.09 -7.20
C ARG A 698 18.14 -1.23 -6.33
N ASN A 699 17.70 -1.79 -5.19
CA ASN A 699 16.74 -1.13 -4.29
C ASN A 699 15.45 -0.72 -5.01
N ILE A 700 14.74 -1.68 -5.61
CA ILE A 700 13.58 -1.43 -6.48
C ILE A 700 12.32 -2.05 -5.88
N TYR A 701 11.22 -1.31 -5.92
CA TYR A 701 9.89 -1.76 -5.47
C TYR A 701 8.93 -1.75 -6.66
N ILE A 702 8.31 -2.90 -6.93
CA ILE A 702 7.35 -3.06 -8.03
C ILE A 702 6.07 -3.67 -7.49
N ALA A 703 4.94 -2.98 -7.65
CA ALA A 703 3.64 -3.44 -7.19
C ALA A 703 2.56 -3.42 -8.27
N ASP A 704 1.68 -4.41 -8.20
CA ASP A 704 0.39 -4.45 -8.91
C ASP A 704 0.45 -4.33 -10.45
N THR A 705 1.44 -4.95 -11.11
CA THR A 705 1.42 -5.09 -12.58
C THR A 705 0.17 -5.84 -13.04
N LEU A 706 -0.44 -5.40 -14.14
CA LEU A 706 -1.76 -5.89 -14.56
C LEU A 706 -1.70 -7.12 -15.47
N ALA A 707 -0.92 -7.03 -16.54
CA ALA A 707 -0.93 -8.00 -17.64
C ALA A 707 0.39 -8.75 -17.84
N TYR A 708 1.44 -8.41 -17.09
CA TYR A 708 2.80 -8.92 -17.31
C TYR A 708 3.60 -9.09 -16.02
N SER A 709 4.84 -9.58 -16.14
CA SER A 709 5.77 -9.72 -15.03
C SER A 709 6.11 -8.42 -14.32
N GLY A 710 6.45 -8.50 -13.02
CA GLY A 710 7.00 -7.35 -12.29
C GLY A 710 8.39 -6.99 -12.81
N LEU A 711 9.24 -8.00 -12.97
CA LEU A 711 10.59 -7.89 -13.52
C LEU A 711 10.77 -8.84 -14.71
N THR A 712 11.20 -8.31 -15.84
CA THR A 712 11.59 -9.05 -17.04
C THR A 712 13.11 -9.00 -17.24
N VAL A 713 13.74 -10.15 -17.45
CA VAL A 713 15.12 -10.24 -17.96
C VAL A 713 15.09 -11.12 -19.21
N SER A 714 15.46 -10.59 -20.37
CA SER A 714 15.31 -11.34 -21.63
C SER A 714 16.39 -11.03 -22.68
N SER A 715 16.68 -12.00 -23.54
CA SER A 715 17.51 -11.82 -24.74
C SER A 715 16.70 -11.83 -26.05
N LEU A 716 15.42 -11.43 -25.98
CA LEU A 716 14.55 -11.27 -27.16
C LEU A 716 14.89 -9.98 -27.91
N ASP A 717 15.12 -10.10 -29.22
CA ASP A 717 15.42 -8.97 -30.12
C ASP A 717 14.18 -8.25 -30.66
N PHE A 718 12.98 -8.80 -30.51
CA PHE A 718 11.72 -8.29 -31.08
C PHE A 718 11.78 -8.06 -32.61
N GLY A 719 12.71 -8.71 -33.31
CA GLY A 719 12.98 -8.47 -34.74
C GLY A 719 13.79 -7.19 -35.04
N ILE A 720 14.24 -6.46 -34.02
CA ILE A 720 15.13 -5.30 -34.12
C ILE A 720 16.59 -5.80 -34.13
N ALA A 721 17.53 -5.05 -34.70
CA ALA A 721 18.95 -5.39 -34.56
C ALA A 721 19.37 -5.19 -33.09
N PHE A 722 19.82 -6.26 -32.42
CA PHE A 722 19.99 -6.31 -30.96
C PHE A 722 21.10 -7.31 -30.59
N ARG A 723 21.82 -7.07 -29.48
CA ARG A 723 22.85 -7.98 -28.93
C ARG A 723 22.46 -8.46 -27.53
N GLY A 724 22.71 -9.73 -27.24
CA GLY A 724 22.32 -10.39 -25.99
C GLY A 724 23.17 -9.98 -24.77
N PHE A 725 23.23 -10.85 -23.77
CA PHE A 725 23.98 -10.57 -22.54
C PHE A 725 25.48 -10.92 -22.67
N GLY A 726 26.33 -10.02 -22.16
CA GLY A 726 27.76 -10.26 -21.97
C GLY A 726 28.04 -11.03 -20.67
N SER A 727 29.07 -11.87 -20.67
CA SER A 727 29.41 -12.72 -19.51
C SER A 727 30.20 -12.01 -18.41
N ALA A 728 30.95 -10.94 -18.73
CA ALA A 728 31.81 -10.25 -17.78
C ALA A 728 32.08 -8.79 -18.19
N PRO A 729 31.94 -7.81 -17.25
CA PRO A 729 31.29 -7.95 -15.95
C PRO A 729 29.80 -8.32 -16.08
N PRO A 730 29.24 -9.13 -15.16
CA PRO A 730 27.85 -9.56 -15.24
C PRO A 730 26.86 -8.41 -15.01
N THR A 731 25.65 -8.53 -15.55
CA THR A 731 24.50 -7.71 -15.18
C THR A 731 23.98 -8.15 -13.81
N LYS A 732 23.67 -7.18 -12.94
CA LYS A 732 23.29 -7.38 -11.54
C LYS A 732 21.90 -6.82 -11.25
N ILE A 733 21.11 -7.55 -10.47
CA ILE A 733 19.82 -7.12 -9.97
C ILE A 733 19.76 -7.41 -8.45
N GLU A 734 19.80 -6.38 -7.62
CA GLU A 734 20.12 -6.50 -6.18
C GLU A 734 19.02 -5.83 -5.33
N ASN A 735 18.54 -6.47 -4.27
CA ASN A 735 17.58 -5.87 -3.32
C ASN A 735 16.28 -5.35 -4.01
N VAL A 736 15.43 -6.27 -4.50
CA VAL A 736 14.15 -5.93 -5.15
C VAL A 736 12.98 -6.50 -4.36
N SER A 737 11.81 -5.84 -4.33
CA SER A 737 10.56 -6.46 -3.89
C SER A 737 9.48 -6.37 -4.98
N LEU A 738 8.82 -7.51 -5.23
CA LEU A 738 7.81 -7.71 -6.26
C LEU A 738 6.49 -8.11 -5.59
N LEU A 739 5.56 -7.17 -5.44
CA LEU A 739 4.31 -7.35 -4.69
C LEU A 739 3.12 -7.43 -5.66
N ARG A 740 2.33 -8.53 -5.61
CA ARG A 740 1.10 -8.70 -6.41
C ARG A 740 1.31 -8.55 -7.93
N THR A 741 2.51 -8.86 -8.41
CA THR A 741 2.90 -8.75 -9.83
C THR A 741 2.75 -10.07 -10.59
N GLY A 742 2.88 -10.01 -11.91
CA GLY A 742 2.50 -11.07 -12.84
C GLY A 742 1.10 -10.80 -13.41
N GLY A 743 0.80 -11.36 -14.58
CA GLY A 743 -0.46 -11.12 -15.31
C GLY A 743 -0.58 -12.08 -16.49
N HIS A 744 -1.54 -11.85 -17.41
CA HIS A 744 -1.66 -12.65 -18.63
C HIS A 744 -1.56 -11.77 -19.88
N PHE A 745 -0.88 -12.27 -20.90
CA PHE A 745 -0.59 -11.56 -22.15
C PHE A 745 -0.56 -12.54 -23.32
N TRP A 746 -0.65 -12.03 -24.56
CA TRP A 746 -0.68 -12.84 -25.79
C TRP A 746 -1.75 -13.96 -25.72
N GLY A 747 -2.92 -13.65 -25.15
CA GLY A 747 -3.99 -14.63 -24.89
C GLY A 747 -3.73 -15.46 -23.63
N ASN A 748 -3.35 -16.73 -23.81
CA ASN A 748 -3.34 -17.73 -22.72
C ASN A 748 -2.00 -17.86 -21.98
N GLN A 749 -1.02 -16.98 -22.22
CA GLN A 749 0.28 -17.04 -21.54
C GLN A 749 0.24 -16.25 -20.23
N THR A 750 0.41 -16.97 -19.12
CA THR A 750 0.61 -16.39 -17.78
C THR A 750 2.06 -15.96 -17.56
N PHE A 751 2.26 -14.82 -16.90
CA PHE A 751 3.57 -14.28 -16.55
C PHE A 751 3.80 -14.33 -15.04
N PRO A 752 5.03 -14.68 -14.59
CA PRO A 752 5.42 -14.73 -13.18
C PRO A 752 5.60 -13.32 -12.60
N ALA A 753 5.95 -13.17 -11.32
CA ALA A 753 6.53 -11.92 -10.84
C ALA A 753 7.91 -11.64 -11.47
N LEU A 754 8.78 -12.64 -11.60
CA LEU A 754 10.12 -12.55 -12.22
C LEU A 754 10.23 -13.49 -13.43
N TRP A 755 10.35 -12.93 -14.64
CA TRP A 755 10.49 -13.69 -15.89
C TRP A 755 11.94 -13.66 -16.40
N LEU A 756 12.49 -14.83 -16.67
CA LEU A 756 13.87 -15.07 -17.07
C LEU A 756 13.87 -15.81 -18.42
N PHE A 757 13.92 -15.05 -19.53
CA PHE A 757 13.60 -15.54 -20.87
C PHE A 757 14.80 -15.46 -21.83
N SER A 758 15.49 -16.59 -21.99
CA SER A 758 16.53 -16.75 -23.02
C SER A 758 15.87 -16.95 -24.38
N ALA A 759 16.03 -15.98 -25.27
CA ALA A 759 15.35 -15.97 -26.56
C ALA A 759 16.33 -15.93 -27.72
N SER A 760 16.28 -14.91 -28.58
CA SER A 760 16.93 -14.90 -29.89
C SER A 760 18.39 -14.42 -29.88
N LYS A 761 18.98 -14.14 -28.71
CA LYS A 761 20.43 -13.90 -28.47
C LYS A 761 20.91 -14.58 -27.18
N GLU A 762 22.21 -14.51 -26.91
CA GLU A 762 22.88 -15.08 -25.74
C GLU A 762 22.27 -14.64 -24.39
N TYR A 763 22.16 -15.59 -23.46
CA TYR A 763 21.66 -15.38 -22.10
C TYR A 763 22.64 -15.97 -21.07
N ARG A 764 23.42 -15.08 -20.44
CA ARG A 764 24.59 -15.39 -19.59
C ARG A 764 24.99 -14.19 -18.74
N GLY A 765 25.87 -14.36 -17.77
CA GLY A 765 26.43 -13.26 -16.99
C GLY A 765 25.39 -12.54 -16.14
N ILE A 766 24.43 -13.27 -15.55
CA ILE A 766 23.33 -12.68 -14.77
C ILE A 766 23.49 -13.03 -13.29
N ARG A 767 23.40 -12.02 -12.43
CA ARG A 767 23.42 -12.14 -10.96
C ARG A 767 22.19 -11.46 -10.39
N ILE A 768 21.40 -12.17 -9.61
CA ILE A 768 20.21 -11.63 -8.95
C ILE A 768 20.32 -11.91 -7.45
N SER A 769 20.15 -10.92 -6.58
CA SER A 769 20.21 -11.13 -5.13
C SER A 769 19.16 -10.35 -4.35
N ASP A 770 18.79 -10.89 -3.18
CA ASP A 770 17.97 -10.21 -2.17
C ASP A 770 16.59 -9.79 -2.70
N VAL A 771 16.05 -10.64 -3.59
CA VAL A 771 14.74 -10.45 -4.22
C VAL A 771 13.66 -11.12 -3.39
N GLU A 772 12.62 -10.37 -3.10
CA GLU A 772 11.46 -10.80 -2.33
C GLU A 772 10.21 -10.72 -3.20
N ILE A 773 9.50 -11.83 -3.31
CA ILE A 773 8.29 -11.97 -4.12
C ILE A 773 7.12 -12.25 -3.19
N ILE A 774 6.05 -11.46 -3.30
CA ILE A 774 4.91 -11.48 -2.38
C ILE A 774 3.60 -11.49 -3.18
N ASP A 775 2.76 -12.48 -2.92
CA ASP A 775 1.39 -12.61 -3.46
C ASP A 775 1.26 -12.53 -5.00
N PRO A 776 2.15 -13.19 -5.79
CA PRO A 776 2.18 -13.06 -7.24
C PRO A 776 0.90 -13.58 -7.90
N THR A 777 0.51 -13.03 -9.06
CA THR A 777 -0.76 -13.35 -9.73
C THR A 777 -0.86 -14.83 -10.12
N TYR A 778 0.24 -15.41 -10.62
CA TYR A 778 0.28 -16.82 -11.03
C TYR A 778 1.51 -17.57 -10.47
N HIS A 779 2.71 -17.00 -10.60
CA HIS A 779 3.97 -17.68 -10.27
C HIS A 779 4.99 -16.72 -9.65
N GLY A 780 5.91 -17.25 -8.83
CA GLY A 780 7.05 -16.47 -8.34
C GLY A 780 8.06 -16.16 -9.45
N ILE A 781 8.76 -17.19 -9.95
CA ILE A 781 9.76 -17.09 -11.02
C ILE A 781 9.37 -18.01 -12.18
N MET A 782 9.51 -17.56 -13.43
CA MET A 782 9.46 -18.45 -14.60
C MET A 782 10.76 -18.36 -15.41
N PHE A 783 11.40 -19.51 -15.61
CA PHE A 783 12.48 -19.71 -16.58
C PHE A 783 11.89 -20.23 -17.89
N GLN A 784 12.28 -19.66 -19.02
CA GLN A 784 11.78 -20.03 -20.34
C GLN A 784 12.88 -19.89 -21.40
N THR A 785 12.83 -20.73 -22.43
CA THR A 785 13.70 -20.63 -23.62
C THR A 785 12.84 -20.47 -24.88
N ASN A 786 13.25 -19.63 -25.84
CA ASN A 786 12.58 -19.54 -27.14
C ASN A 786 12.96 -20.70 -28.06
N TYR A 787 12.03 -21.12 -28.92
CA TYR A 787 12.21 -22.25 -29.82
C TYR A 787 11.88 -21.90 -31.27
N LYS A 788 12.80 -22.24 -32.18
CA LYS A 788 12.58 -22.22 -33.62
C LYS A 788 12.14 -23.60 -34.08
N GLY A 789 10.83 -23.84 -34.04
CA GLY A 789 10.26 -25.18 -34.20
C GLY A 789 10.54 -26.02 -32.96
N SER A 790 11.28 -27.12 -33.10
CA SER A 790 11.73 -27.95 -31.97
C SER A 790 13.13 -27.61 -31.45
N THR A 791 13.83 -26.65 -32.06
CA THR A 791 15.21 -26.28 -31.70
C THR A 791 15.21 -25.08 -30.75
N PRO A 792 15.78 -25.20 -29.52
CA PRO A 792 15.94 -24.04 -28.64
C PRO A 792 16.97 -23.07 -29.27
N GLU A 793 16.71 -21.77 -29.19
CA GLU A 793 17.58 -20.77 -29.84
C GLU A 793 18.86 -20.52 -29.04
N PHE A 794 18.74 -20.14 -27.77
CA PHE A 794 19.88 -19.97 -26.85
C PHE A 794 19.58 -20.55 -25.46
N PRO A 795 20.54 -21.25 -24.81
CA PRO A 795 20.38 -21.75 -23.46
C PRO A 795 20.62 -20.67 -22.40
N ILE A 796 19.93 -20.78 -21.28
CA ILE A 796 20.21 -20.05 -20.04
C ILE A 796 21.51 -20.60 -19.47
N THR A 797 22.55 -19.77 -19.37
CA THR A 797 23.85 -20.15 -18.81
C THR A 797 24.31 -19.11 -17.80
N ASP A 798 25.34 -19.41 -17.00
CA ASP A 798 26.02 -18.46 -16.10
C ASP A 798 25.06 -17.49 -15.38
N THR A 799 24.01 -18.06 -14.79
CA THR A 799 22.92 -17.34 -14.12
C THR A 799 22.85 -17.81 -12.67
N ILE A 800 23.01 -16.88 -11.73
CA ILE A 800 23.04 -17.17 -10.30
C ILE A 800 22.03 -16.27 -9.59
N LEU A 801 21.21 -16.87 -8.73
CA LEU A 801 20.29 -16.18 -7.83
C LEU A 801 20.67 -16.44 -6.37
N SER A 802 20.58 -15.44 -5.50
CA SER A 802 20.95 -15.55 -4.08
C SER A 802 19.94 -14.85 -3.16
N ASN A 803 19.73 -15.37 -1.94
CA ASN A 803 18.87 -14.75 -0.93
C ASN A 803 17.44 -14.46 -1.45
N ILE A 804 16.85 -15.42 -2.17
CA ILE A 804 15.56 -15.26 -2.84
C ILE A 804 14.44 -15.71 -1.91
N LYS A 805 13.46 -14.85 -1.67
CA LYS A 805 12.24 -15.18 -0.91
C LYS A 805 11.02 -15.15 -1.82
N ILE A 806 10.19 -16.19 -1.75
CA ILE A 806 8.95 -16.30 -2.53
C ILE A 806 7.81 -16.63 -1.57
N SER A 807 6.73 -15.84 -1.60
CA SER A 807 5.64 -15.92 -0.64
C SER A 807 4.27 -15.58 -1.22
N GLY A 808 3.20 -16.09 -0.60
CA GLY A 808 1.82 -15.83 -1.02
C GLY A 808 1.44 -16.44 -2.36
N VAL A 809 2.22 -17.39 -2.88
CA VAL A 809 1.89 -18.13 -4.10
C VAL A 809 0.60 -18.92 -3.83
N ARG A 810 -0.36 -18.83 -4.74
CA ARG A 810 -1.68 -19.51 -4.66
C ARG A 810 -2.10 -20.03 -6.03
N LYS A 811 -3.15 -20.86 -6.05
CA LYS A 811 -3.95 -21.05 -7.27
C LYS A 811 -4.70 -19.75 -7.60
N SER A 812 -4.89 -19.47 -8.90
CA SER A 812 -5.48 -18.19 -9.34
C SER A 812 -7.02 -18.21 -9.34
N GLU A 813 -7.63 -19.39 -9.26
CA GLU A 813 -9.09 -19.61 -9.22
C GLU A 813 -9.83 -19.00 -10.43
N ASP A 814 -9.12 -18.90 -11.56
CA ASP A 814 -9.56 -18.29 -12.82
C ASP A 814 -9.32 -19.21 -14.03
N ALA A 815 -9.51 -18.67 -15.24
CA ALA A 815 -9.33 -19.41 -16.49
C ALA A 815 -7.89 -19.91 -16.73
N PHE A 816 -6.92 -19.48 -15.94
CA PHE A 816 -5.50 -19.82 -16.07
C PHE A 816 -4.97 -20.69 -14.92
N GLU A 817 -5.81 -21.20 -14.02
CA GLU A 817 -5.42 -21.97 -12.82
C GLU A 817 -4.48 -23.16 -13.11
N VAL A 818 -4.64 -23.80 -14.27
CA VAL A 818 -3.74 -24.88 -14.74
C VAL A 818 -2.28 -24.42 -14.88
N ASN A 819 -2.09 -23.15 -15.24
CA ASN A 819 -0.82 -22.44 -15.35
C ASN A 819 -0.67 -21.45 -14.18
N SER A 820 -0.93 -21.88 -12.95
CA SER A 820 -0.76 -21.07 -11.75
C SER A 820 -0.26 -21.89 -10.54
N GLY A 821 0.21 -21.20 -9.49
CA GLY A 821 0.55 -21.82 -8.22
C GLY A 821 1.95 -22.42 -8.16
N PHE A 822 2.91 -21.92 -8.97
CA PHE A 822 4.29 -22.37 -8.92
C PHE A 822 5.20 -21.30 -8.29
N GLY A 823 6.00 -21.68 -7.29
CA GLY A 823 7.03 -20.80 -6.73
C GLY A 823 8.11 -20.51 -7.76
N ILE A 824 8.63 -21.56 -8.40
CA ILE A 824 9.48 -21.52 -9.58
C ILE A 824 8.87 -22.45 -10.64
N TRP A 825 8.74 -21.97 -11.88
CA TRP A 825 8.33 -22.76 -13.04
C TRP A 825 9.42 -22.78 -14.11
N ALA A 826 9.89 -23.96 -14.48
CA ALA A 826 10.70 -24.18 -15.67
C ALA A 826 9.77 -24.48 -16.86
N ASN A 827 9.27 -23.43 -17.52
CA ASN A 827 8.43 -23.53 -18.70
C ASN A 827 9.26 -23.82 -19.96
N GLN A 828 9.68 -25.08 -20.10
CA GLN A 828 10.56 -25.58 -21.17
C GLN A 828 11.91 -24.82 -21.37
N PRO A 829 12.63 -24.36 -20.33
CA PRO A 829 13.96 -23.79 -20.51
C PRO A 829 15.01 -24.84 -20.91
N VAL A 830 16.16 -24.35 -21.36
CA VAL A 830 17.36 -25.15 -21.65
C VAL A 830 18.58 -24.52 -20.98
N GLY A 831 19.46 -25.35 -20.38
CA GLY A 831 20.70 -24.90 -19.74
C GLY A 831 20.71 -25.12 -18.22
N SER A 832 21.13 -24.13 -17.44
CA SER A 832 21.16 -24.26 -15.97
C SER A 832 21.08 -22.94 -15.21
N VAL A 833 20.70 -23.05 -13.93
CA VAL A 833 20.70 -21.95 -12.95
C VAL A 833 21.13 -22.46 -11.57
N THR A 834 21.83 -21.61 -10.82
CA THR A 834 22.19 -21.87 -9.42
C THR A 834 21.46 -20.90 -8.50
N PHE A 835 20.77 -21.43 -7.50
CA PHE A 835 20.24 -20.69 -6.35
C PHE A 835 21.13 -20.91 -5.12
N ASN A 836 21.27 -19.89 -4.27
CA ASN A 836 21.84 -19.98 -2.92
C ASN A 836 20.86 -19.31 -1.94
N ASN A 837 20.57 -19.92 -0.80
CA ASN A 837 19.58 -19.40 0.16
C ASN A 837 18.24 -19.02 -0.51
N LEU A 838 17.55 -20.03 -1.07
CA LEU A 838 16.21 -19.91 -1.64
C LEU A 838 15.15 -20.32 -0.60
N GLN A 839 14.20 -19.43 -0.35
CA GLN A 839 13.18 -19.58 0.69
C GLN A 839 11.77 -19.49 0.10
N PHE A 840 10.91 -20.46 0.46
CA PHE A 840 9.48 -20.45 0.16
C PHE A 840 8.69 -20.31 1.46
N LEU A 841 7.85 -19.29 1.56
CA LEU A 841 7.08 -18.95 2.76
C LEU A 841 5.59 -18.87 2.40
N ASN A 842 4.68 -19.22 3.31
CA ASN A 842 3.23 -19.01 3.14
C ASN A 842 2.69 -19.48 1.76
N MET A 843 3.11 -20.67 1.31
CA MET A 843 2.66 -21.28 0.06
C MET A 843 1.23 -21.82 0.24
N GLY A 844 0.30 -21.41 -0.63
CA GLY A 844 -1.11 -21.78 -0.54
C GLY A 844 -1.40 -23.26 -0.87
N PRO A 845 -2.62 -23.76 -0.57
CA PRO A 845 -3.04 -25.11 -0.94
C PRO A 845 -2.91 -25.37 -2.44
N GLY A 846 -2.52 -26.60 -2.82
CA GLY A 846 -2.41 -27.01 -4.23
C GLY A 846 -1.27 -26.37 -5.03
N THR A 847 -0.32 -25.71 -4.36
CA THR A 847 0.85 -25.09 -5.00
C THR A 847 2.10 -25.98 -4.99
N THR A 848 3.05 -25.68 -5.87
CA THR A 848 4.32 -26.40 -5.99
C THR A 848 5.48 -25.41 -5.83
N GLN A 849 6.45 -25.70 -4.95
CA GLN A 849 7.63 -24.85 -4.75
C GLN A 849 8.47 -24.72 -6.03
N ILE A 850 8.85 -25.85 -6.64
CA ILE A 850 9.60 -25.90 -7.90
C ILE A 850 8.93 -26.88 -8.86
N ASN A 851 8.36 -26.37 -9.96
CA ASN A 851 7.81 -27.14 -11.05
C ASN A 851 8.81 -27.21 -12.22
N ASN A 852 9.58 -28.30 -12.32
CA ASN A 852 10.48 -28.55 -13.44
C ASN A 852 10.11 -29.85 -14.19
N PRO A 853 9.29 -29.77 -15.24
CA PRO A 853 8.88 -30.93 -16.03
C PRO A 853 9.89 -31.32 -17.13
N THR A 854 11.04 -30.63 -17.27
CA THR A 854 12.02 -30.92 -18.34
C THR A 854 13.36 -31.41 -17.82
N SER A 855 14.00 -32.31 -18.57
CA SER A 855 15.38 -32.75 -18.36
C SER A 855 16.41 -31.83 -19.02
N THR A 856 15.99 -30.82 -19.80
CA THR A 856 16.90 -29.89 -20.51
C THR A 856 17.42 -28.76 -19.64
N PHE A 857 16.92 -28.60 -18.41
CA PHE A 857 17.28 -27.50 -17.52
C PHE A 857 17.59 -27.99 -16.10
N SER A 858 18.78 -27.66 -15.61
CA SER A 858 19.21 -27.96 -14.25
C SER A 858 18.99 -26.77 -13.31
N ILE A 859 18.24 -26.99 -12.23
CA ILE A 859 18.10 -26.05 -11.12
C ILE A 859 18.92 -26.61 -9.96
N GLN A 860 20.10 -26.03 -9.71
CA GLN A 860 20.86 -26.30 -8.50
C GLN A 860 20.36 -25.38 -7.39
N VAL A 861 20.05 -25.93 -6.21
CA VAL A 861 19.74 -25.16 -5.01
C VAL A 861 20.77 -25.49 -3.94
N ASN A 862 21.58 -24.50 -3.59
CA ASN A 862 22.45 -24.52 -2.42
C ASN A 862 21.69 -23.92 -1.22
N PRO A 863 21.96 -24.38 0.01
CA PRO A 863 21.38 -23.79 1.22
C PRO A 863 21.78 -22.30 1.38
#